data_AF-A0A8B7ZQT7-F1
#
_entry.id   AF-A0A8B7ZQT7-F1
#
_cell.length_a   1.000
_cell.length_b   1.000
_cell.length_c   1.000
_cell.angle_alpha   90.00
_cell.angle_beta   90.00
_cell.angle_gamma   90.00
#
_symmetry.space_group_name_H-M   'P 1'
#
loop_
_entity.id
_entity.type
_entity.pdbx_description
1 polymer ?
#
loop_
_entity_poly.entity_id
_entity_poly.type
_entity_poly.pdbx_seq_one_letter_code
_entity_poly.pdbx_strand_id
1 'polypeptide(L)'
;MASYIKYIFFAALTLSLAISLVIELGPFSVAVLPRFLNDEVIIGSGPVALGAAQRLYDLRQGNSNTVITILEELDRPAGLDLPERDEQGFLWDTRVYEDLSHYTYFNQILNRAITEWNYRRRAPFAFMKGSDGLRRFVPYPVQNNIHIMDKGDQQKCLSGLEEITRNQASHIPENLDQWLVQKFGAGLRDVFMRKYYRKFWTMDTTELNSVWIGEQAAVPDIEEIKTKIKEVDNGTIVKTVAPEPSTLFRFPKYNGTGGIWEATARLLPEEWFKFHQKVTGVNADEKVITVEVGQHTKSLYTLRYDTLISTVPLDTFIGLLKTSDSSLVQIQELVSQLLYTHTHIVGIGLSGQPPKTLAEKSWVYFPDSDSPFYRVMMYSNFSEDLVPKAGLYWSLICEVTEPMNSRNTVQWSKTNLVEATDRLLSLLWIYHSEMVVSKHYRRLNHGYPVPSLKRDVVLDTIQPWLLSKDIYSRGRFGGWRYEVANQDHLFMQGVDIVDKIEQGVSGLTYLHPSLANSKKNTDRVIPLDYEFVIAHYSEDLEWLKPYAEHTIVYHKGNDPGPPFRLHDWERLENVGRESHTYLHHIVTNYHQLANVTVFAQADHLKGRCFKDIHQFVSSAKKGVPCLGLLKLHTDWGRIPFTKEYLESFKNRPIDRANVTFGEFYYHLYGVLPPAKGIENCRNGCFGATKEMIWKHPIEFYQKAMSFVSKSSNGEEGHYLERIWYHFFA
;
A
#
# COMPACT_ATOMS: atom_id res chain seq x y z
N MET A 1 65.90 -26.36 -0.80
CA MET A 1 65.84 -26.51 -2.27
C MET A 1 64.69 -27.41 -2.77
N ALA A 2 64.07 -28.24 -1.93
CA ALA A 2 62.93 -29.08 -2.32
C ALA A 2 61.55 -28.38 -2.31
N SER A 3 61.42 -27.21 -1.67
CA SER A 3 60.15 -26.48 -1.55
C SER A 3 59.86 -25.53 -2.71
N TYR A 4 60.89 -25.13 -3.47
CA TYR A 4 60.77 -24.21 -4.61
C TYR A 4 60.41 -24.93 -5.92
N ILE A 5 60.76 -26.21 -6.06
CA ILE A 5 60.49 -27.00 -7.27
C ILE A 5 59.00 -27.41 -7.36
N LYS A 6 58.30 -27.55 -6.23
CA LYS A 6 56.85 -27.85 -6.21
C LYS A 6 55.98 -26.67 -6.65
N TYR A 7 56.39 -25.43 -6.40
CA TYR A 7 55.64 -24.24 -6.82
C TYR A 7 55.77 -23.97 -8.33
N ILE A 8 56.94 -24.26 -8.93
CA ILE A 8 57.16 -24.09 -10.37
C ILE A 8 56.42 -25.16 -11.18
N PHE A 9 56.31 -26.39 -10.68
CA PHE A 9 55.54 -27.44 -11.36
C PHE A 9 54.02 -27.20 -11.30
N PHE A 10 53.50 -26.66 -10.20
CA PHE A 10 52.06 -26.36 -10.09
C PHE A 10 51.64 -25.15 -10.93
N ALA A 11 52.51 -24.14 -11.04
CA ALA A 11 52.29 -22.97 -11.90
C ALA A 11 52.39 -23.30 -13.40
N ALA A 12 53.29 -24.21 -13.79
CA ALA A 12 53.42 -24.64 -15.18
C ALA A 12 52.23 -25.53 -15.64
N LEU A 13 51.68 -26.36 -14.74
CA LEU A 13 50.52 -27.21 -15.06
C LEU A 13 49.21 -26.41 -15.16
N THR A 14 49.06 -25.36 -14.35
CA THR A 14 47.90 -24.44 -14.43
C THR A 14 47.97 -23.52 -15.64
N LEU A 15 49.17 -23.08 -16.06
CA LEU A 15 49.33 -22.29 -17.28
C LEU A 15 49.15 -23.15 -18.56
N SER A 16 49.56 -24.41 -18.55
CA SER A 16 49.36 -25.32 -19.69
C SER A 16 47.90 -25.75 -19.86
N LEU A 17 47.13 -25.91 -18.78
CA LEU A 17 45.68 -26.17 -18.89
C LEU A 17 44.90 -24.92 -19.28
N ALA A 18 45.33 -23.72 -18.85
CA ALA A 18 44.70 -22.47 -19.28
C ALA A 18 44.98 -22.17 -20.77
N ILE A 19 46.17 -22.50 -21.28
CA ILE A 19 46.52 -22.29 -22.70
C ILE A 19 45.83 -23.31 -23.62
N SER A 20 45.63 -24.57 -23.18
CA SER A 20 44.89 -25.54 -23.98
C SER A 20 43.37 -25.31 -24.00
N LEU A 21 42.78 -24.62 -23.00
CA LEU A 21 41.35 -24.28 -23.01
C LEU A 21 41.03 -23.03 -23.85
N VAL A 22 42.03 -22.20 -24.16
CA VAL A 22 41.86 -20.93 -24.89
C VAL A 22 42.09 -21.09 -26.40
N ILE A 23 42.65 -22.21 -26.87
CA ILE A 23 42.98 -22.40 -28.29
C ILE A 23 41.85 -23.06 -29.11
N GLU A 24 40.76 -23.53 -28.49
CA GLU A 24 39.68 -24.26 -29.18
C GLU A 24 38.32 -23.54 -29.31
N LEU A 25 38.27 -22.21 -29.11
CA LEU A 25 37.05 -21.43 -29.34
C LEU A 25 37.32 -20.27 -30.31
N GLY A 26 36.91 -20.46 -31.57
CA GLY A 26 36.85 -19.41 -32.59
C GLY A 26 35.90 -18.27 -32.20
N PRO A 27 35.93 -17.13 -32.93
CA PRO A 27 35.07 -15.99 -32.61
C PRO A 27 33.61 -16.41 -32.84
N PHE A 28 32.74 -16.09 -31.88
CA PHE A 28 31.35 -16.53 -31.71
C PHE A 28 31.15 -17.88 -30.99
N SER A 29 31.48 -17.95 -29.69
CA SER A 29 30.82 -18.90 -28.78
C SER A 29 29.90 -18.14 -27.81
N VAL A 30 28.58 -18.25 -28.01
CA VAL A 30 27.59 -17.88 -27.00
C VAL A 30 27.71 -18.88 -25.86
N ALA A 31 28.12 -18.42 -24.67
CA ALA A 31 28.17 -19.27 -23.49
C ALA A 31 26.73 -19.60 -23.04
N VAL A 32 26.32 -20.85 -23.25
CA VAL A 32 25.05 -21.38 -22.74
C VAL A 32 25.29 -21.88 -21.31
N LEU A 33 24.70 -21.20 -20.33
CA LEU A 33 24.74 -21.63 -18.92
C LEU A 33 23.90 -22.91 -18.71
N PRO A 34 24.20 -23.72 -17.67
CA PRO A 34 23.58 -25.03 -17.47
C PRO A 34 22.08 -24.90 -17.14
N ARG A 35 21.26 -25.74 -17.77
CA ARG A 35 19.81 -25.90 -17.51
C ARG A 35 19.57 -26.41 -16.08
N PHE A 36 18.87 -25.63 -15.25
CA PHE A 36 18.19 -26.12 -14.06
C PHE A 36 16.94 -25.29 -13.74
N LEU A 37 15.80 -25.98 -13.59
CA LEU A 37 14.50 -25.53 -13.06
C LEU A 37 13.76 -24.47 -13.89
N ASN A 38 12.43 -24.39 -13.72
CA ASN A 38 11.58 -23.50 -14.51
C ASN A 38 12.05 -22.05 -14.36
N ASP A 39 12.59 -21.45 -15.42
CA ASP A 39 13.21 -20.12 -15.36
C ASP A 39 12.11 -19.06 -15.47
N GLU A 40 11.63 -18.59 -14.32
CA GLU A 40 10.80 -17.39 -14.23
C GLU A 40 11.68 -16.15 -14.37
N VAL A 41 11.46 -15.39 -15.43
CA VAL A 41 12.20 -14.16 -15.71
C VAL A 41 11.27 -12.96 -15.56
N ILE A 42 11.75 -11.94 -14.86
CA ILE A 42 11.06 -10.67 -14.68
C ILE A 42 11.89 -9.56 -15.31
N ILE A 43 11.26 -8.70 -16.12
CA ILE A 43 11.89 -7.51 -16.70
C ILE A 43 11.41 -6.26 -15.96
N GLY A 44 12.36 -5.55 -15.36
CA GLY A 44 12.19 -4.41 -14.48
C GLY A 44 12.13 -4.82 -13.00
N SER A 45 12.45 -3.87 -12.12
CA SER A 45 12.49 -4.06 -10.66
C SER A 45 11.53 -3.10 -9.91
N GLY A 46 10.49 -2.65 -10.60
CA GLY A 46 9.43 -1.83 -10.01
C GLY A 46 8.49 -2.63 -9.09
N PRO A 47 7.41 -2.00 -8.58
CA PRO A 47 6.51 -2.60 -7.60
C PRO A 47 5.94 -3.96 -8.01
N VAL A 48 5.57 -4.13 -9.29
CA VAL A 48 5.05 -5.40 -9.84
C VAL A 48 6.06 -6.53 -9.70
N ALA A 49 7.32 -6.27 -10.05
CA ALA A 49 8.38 -7.27 -9.98
C ALA A 49 8.65 -7.67 -8.53
N LEU A 50 8.71 -6.69 -7.62
CA LEU A 50 8.89 -6.93 -6.20
C LEU A 50 7.70 -7.68 -5.59
N GLY A 51 6.47 -7.41 -6.03
CA GLY A 51 5.28 -8.14 -5.62
C GLY A 51 5.28 -9.60 -6.07
N ALA A 52 5.68 -9.86 -7.32
CA ALA A 52 5.83 -11.22 -7.82
C ALA A 52 6.95 -11.97 -7.05
N ALA A 53 8.14 -11.37 -6.96
CA ALA A 53 9.27 -11.97 -6.26
C ALA A 53 8.97 -12.27 -4.78
N GLN A 54 8.34 -11.32 -4.06
CA GLN A 54 7.92 -11.54 -2.68
C GLN A 54 6.91 -12.66 -2.54
N ARG A 55 5.92 -12.73 -3.44
CA ARG A 55 4.91 -13.79 -3.36
C ARG A 55 5.50 -15.17 -3.61
N LEU A 56 6.42 -15.29 -4.57
CA LEU A 56 7.15 -16.54 -4.83
C LEU A 56 7.98 -16.95 -3.62
N TYR A 57 8.70 -16.00 -3.04
CA TYR A 57 9.50 -16.22 -1.83
C TYR A 57 8.65 -16.76 -0.66
N ASP A 58 7.49 -16.14 -0.43
CA ASP A 58 6.55 -16.55 0.62
C ASP A 58 5.97 -17.95 0.37
N LEU A 59 5.50 -18.24 -0.85
CA LEU A 59 4.87 -19.52 -1.18
C LEU A 59 5.86 -20.69 -1.12
N ARG A 60 7.11 -20.45 -1.52
CA ARG A 60 8.17 -21.47 -1.53
C ARG A 60 8.94 -21.53 -0.20
N GLN A 61 8.47 -20.83 0.85
CA GLN A 61 9.03 -20.82 2.21
C GLN A 61 10.55 -20.57 2.25
N GLY A 62 11.08 -19.73 1.35
CA GLY A 62 12.52 -19.49 1.27
C GLY A 62 13.37 -20.70 0.86
N ASN A 63 12.79 -21.71 0.19
CA ASN A 63 13.55 -22.84 -0.34
C ASN A 63 14.61 -22.35 -1.33
N SER A 64 15.89 -22.64 -1.01
CA SER A 64 17.10 -22.19 -1.70
C SER A 64 17.23 -22.64 -3.16
N ASN A 65 16.37 -23.54 -3.63
CA ASN A 65 16.35 -23.99 -5.03
C ASN A 65 15.47 -23.12 -5.93
N THR A 66 14.82 -22.09 -5.39
CA THR A 66 14.07 -21.12 -6.19
C THR A 66 15.03 -20.14 -6.86
N VAL A 67 15.22 -20.28 -8.17
CA VAL A 67 15.98 -19.32 -8.96
C VAL A 67 15.00 -18.55 -9.83
N ILE A 68 14.89 -17.25 -9.59
CA ILE A 68 14.26 -16.31 -10.52
C ILE A 68 15.31 -15.30 -10.99
N THR A 69 15.12 -14.74 -12.19
CA THR A 69 16.01 -13.70 -12.70
C THR A 69 15.24 -12.41 -12.92
N ILE A 70 15.59 -11.36 -12.19
CA ILE A 70 15.03 -10.01 -12.33
C ILE A 70 16.07 -9.13 -13.04
N LEU A 71 15.77 -8.74 -14.28
CA LEU A 71 16.63 -7.88 -15.10
C LEU A 71 16.23 -6.42 -14.94
N GLU A 72 17.17 -5.55 -14.56
CA GLU A 72 16.94 -4.11 -14.38
C GLU A 72 18.01 -3.30 -15.12
N GLU A 73 17.59 -2.31 -15.91
CA GLU A 73 18.51 -1.43 -16.64
C GLU A 73 19.21 -0.44 -15.69
N LEU A 74 18.52 -0.01 -14.65
CA LEU A 74 19.05 0.87 -13.61
C LEU A 74 20.02 0.15 -12.66
N ASP A 75 20.66 0.92 -11.80
CA ASP A 75 21.66 0.47 -10.81
C ASP A 75 21.04 -0.06 -9.51
N ARG A 76 19.75 0.20 -9.29
CA ARG A 76 19.01 -0.14 -8.06
C ARG A 76 17.50 -0.20 -8.33
N PRO A 77 16.71 -0.82 -7.44
CA PRO A 77 15.28 -1.00 -7.65
C PRO A 77 14.50 0.27 -7.30
N ALA A 78 13.34 0.45 -7.96
CA ALA A 78 12.27 1.43 -7.70
C ALA A 78 11.53 1.80 -8.99
N GLY A 79 12.14 1.57 -10.16
CA GLY A 79 11.61 1.99 -11.45
C GLY A 79 11.35 3.50 -11.50
N LEU A 80 10.10 3.90 -11.75
CA LEU A 80 9.71 5.33 -11.83
C LEU A 80 9.88 6.09 -10.50
N ASP A 81 9.86 5.40 -9.35
CA ASP A 81 9.96 6.02 -8.01
C ASP A 81 11.41 6.28 -7.56
N LEU A 82 12.40 6.14 -8.44
CA LEU A 82 13.80 6.29 -8.05
C LEU A 82 14.07 7.71 -7.51
N PRO A 83 14.50 7.85 -6.24
CA PRO A 83 14.72 9.15 -5.63
C PRO A 83 16.11 9.68 -6.01
N GLU A 84 16.20 11.00 -6.19
CA GLU A 84 17.43 11.70 -6.55
C GLU A 84 17.71 12.78 -5.51
N ARG A 85 18.87 12.71 -4.84
CA ARG A 85 19.33 13.80 -3.97
C ARG A 85 20.25 14.72 -4.77
N ASP A 86 19.91 16.00 -4.82
CA ASP A 86 20.73 16.99 -5.53
C ASP A 86 21.98 17.40 -4.74
N GLU A 87 22.85 18.18 -5.37
CA GLU A 87 24.10 18.66 -4.78
C GLU A 87 23.88 19.57 -3.55
N GLN A 88 22.70 20.17 -3.44
CA GLN A 88 22.33 21.03 -2.31
C GLN A 88 21.76 20.21 -1.14
N GLY A 89 21.47 18.92 -1.35
CA GLY A 89 20.99 17.98 -0.36
C GLY A 89 19.46 17.78 -0.35
N PHE A 90 18.71 18.36 -1.29
CA PHE A 90 17.28 18.12 -1.42
C PHE A 90 17.01 16.78 -2.10
N LEU A 91 16.06 16.01 -1.59
CA LEU A 91 15.62 14.76 -2.22
C LEU A 91 14.39 15.01 -3.09
N TRP A 92 14.45 14.51 -4.32
CA TRP A 92 13.40 14.64 -5.32
C TRP A 92 12.90 13.27 -5.73
N ASP A 93 11.58 13.11 -5.77
CA ASP A 93 10.90 11.89 -6.18
C ASP A 93 9.79 12.24 -7.16
N THR A 94 9.28 11.25 -7.88
CA THR A 94 8.27 11.43 -8.90
C THR A 94 6.85 11.24 -8.37
N ARG A 95 6.69 10.60 -7.20
CA ARG A 95 5.39 10.25 -6.63
C ARG A 95 5.38 10.34 -5.10
N VAL A 96 4.16 10.38 -4.55
CA VAL A 96 3.90 10.25 -3.11
C VAL A 96 3.20 8.92 -2.88
N TYR A 97 3.72 8.14 -1.94
CA TYR A 97 2.98 7.03 -1.36
C TYR A 97 1.92 7.58 -0.39
N GLU A 98 0.65 7.48 -0.77
CA GLU A 98 -0.48 7.67 0.15
C GLU A 98 -0.84 6.28 0.72
N ASP A 99 -0.69 6.09 2.03
CA ASP A 99 -1.09 4.85 2.73
C ASP A 99 -2.62 4.74 2.85
N LEU A 100 -3.27 4.58 1.70
CA LEU A 100 -4.66 4.20 1.50
C LEU A 100 -4.68 2.84 0.78
N SER A 101 -3.83 1.91 1.23
CA SER A 101 -3.72 0.63 0.55
C SER A 101 -5.02 -0.16 0.62
N HIS A 102 -5.40 -0.74 -0.51
CA HIS A 102 -6.55 -1.61 -0.62
C HIS A 102 -6.25 -3.05 -0.16
N TYR A 103 -5.04 -3.37 0.30
CA TYR A 103 -4.60 -4.75 0.50
C TYR A 103 -3.84 -4.95 1.81
N THR A 104 -4.29 -5.91 2.62
CA THR A 104 -3.60 -6.28 3.87
C THR A 104 -2.21 -6.86 3.60
N TYR A 105 -2.07 -7.75 2.61
CA TYR A 105 -0.78 -8.34 2.24
C TYR A 105 0.28 -7.28 1.90
N PHE A 106 -0.08 -6.27 1.11
CA PHE A 106 0.80 -5.16 0.76
C PHE A 106 1.28 -4.39 2.01
N ASN A 107 0.35 -4.05 2.91
CA ASN A 107 0.69 -3.35 4.15
C ASN A 107 1.64 -4.16 5.04
N GLN A 108 1.48 -5.49 5.11
CA GLN A 108 2.36 -6.35 5.89
C GLN A 108 3.79 -6.37 5.32
N ILE A 109 3.94 -6.42 4.00
CA ILE A 109 5.25 -6.33 3.36
C ILE A 109 5.90 -4.97 3.60
N LEU A 110 5.14 -3.87 3.47
CA LEU A 110 5.69 -2.54 3.74
C LEU A 110 6.12 -2.35 5.20
N ASN A 111 5.36 -2.89 6.15
CA ASN A 111 5.72 -2.86 7.57
C ASN A 111 7.00 -3.68 7.86
N ARG A 112 7.25 -4.76 7.11
CA ARG A 112 8.51 -5.51 7.20
C ARG A 112 9.69 -4.75 6.59
N ALA A 113 9.45 -4.08 5.47
CA ALA A 113 10.48 -3.36 4.73
C ALA A 113 10.91 -2.06 5.44
N ILE A 114 9.96 -1.32 6.00
CA ILE A 114 10.17 0.01 6.57
C ILE A 114 9.83 0.02 8.05
N THR A 115 10.85 0.29 8.86
CA THR A 115 10.77 0.34 10.33
C THR A 115 10.42 1.71 10.89
N GLU A 116 10.58 2.78 10.10
CA GLU A 116 10.32 4.16 10.55
C GLU A 116 9.43 4.92 9.56
N TRP A 117 8.24 5.30 10.03
CA TRP A 117 7.24 6.02 9.27
C TRP A 117 6.93 7.39 9.87
N ASN A 118 6.78 8.40 9.03
CA ASN A 118 6.12 9.65 9.39
C ASN A 118 4.63 9.53 9.14
N TYR A 119 3.83 10.04 10.08
CA TYR A 119 2.38 10.12 9.95
C TYR A 119 1.97 11.55 9.67
N ARG A 120 1.34 11.79 8.51
CA ARG A 120 0.97 13.13 8.06
C ARG A 120 -0.53 13.19 7.82
N ARG A 121 -1.13 14.31 8.23
CA ARG A 121 -2.52 14.60 7.88
C ARG A 121 -2.60 14.80 6.38
N ARG A 122 -3.55 14.12 5.74
CA ARG A 122 -3.90 14.38 4.34
C ARG A 122 -4.67 15.70 4.26
N ALA A 123 -4.08 16.72 3.66
CA ALA A 123 -4.67 18.06 3.54
C ALA A 123 -4.57 18.60 2.10
N PRO A 124 -5.26 17.97 1.13
CA PRO A 124 -5.30 18.42 -0.26
C PRO A 124 -6.24 19.60 -0.47
N PHE A 125 -5.85 20.53 -1.35
CA PHE A 125 -6.66 21.69 -1.75
C PHE A 125 -6.61 21.88 -3.26
N ALA A 126 -7.59 22.59 -3.83
CA ALA A 126 -7.49 23.22 -5.14
C ALA A 126 -7.25 24.72 -4.94
N PHE A 127 -6.29 25.29 -5.66
CA PHE A 127 -6.08 26.73 -5.72
C PHE A 127 -6.57 27.25 -7.06
N MET A 128 -7.84 27.64 -7.10
CA MET A 128 -8.57 27.88 -8.35
C MET A 128 -9.10 29.31 -8.45
N LYS A 129 -9.14 29.84 -9.67
CA LYS A 129 -9.68 31.17 -10.00
C LYS A 129 -11.19 31.11 -10.19
N GLY A 130 -11.91 31.89 -9.41
CA GLY A 130 -13.36 32.04 -9.50
C GLY A 130 -13.79 32.92 -10.68
N SER A 131 -15.10 33.00 -10.93
CA SER A 131 -15.67 33.84 -11.97
C SER A 131 -15.47 35.35 -11.72
N ASP A 132 -15.18 35.72 -10.48
CA ASP A 132 -14.78 37.07 -10.06
C ASP A 132 -13.29 37.39 -10.30
N GLY A 133 -12.53 36.43 -10.84
CA GLY A 133 -11.12 36.58 -11.14
C GLY A 133 -10.18 36.39 -9.94
N LEU A 134 -10.70 36.11 -8.74
CA LEU A 134 -9.90 35.89 -7.54
C LEU A 134 -9.62 34.40 -7.30
N ARG A 135 -8.42 34.10 -6.80
CA ARG A 135 -8.02 32.73 -6.45
C ARG A 135 -8.37 32.38 -5.01
N ARG A 136 -8.81 31.15 -4.79
CA ARG A 136 -9.17 30.63 -3.47
C ARG A 136 -8.63 29.23 -3.26
N PHE A 137 -8.22 28.93 -2.04
CA PHE A 137 -7.94 27.56 -1.60
C PHE A 137 -9.24 26.88 -1.22
N VAL A 138 -9.74 26.00 -2.09
CA VAL A 138 -10.91 25.17 -1.85
C VAL A 138 -10.45 23.80 -1.37
N PRO A 139 -10.83 23.32 -0.17
CA PRO A 139 -10.47 21.98 0.28
C PRO A 139 -10.94 20.90 -0.69
N TYR A 140 -10.13 19.86 -0.86
CA TYR A 140 -10.52 18.70 -1.64
C TYR A 140 -11.28 17.69 -0.76
N PRO A 141 -12.36 17.05 -1.24
CA PRO A 141 -12.93 17.15 -2.59
C PRO A 141 -13.65 18.48 -2.85
N VAL A 142 -13.38 19.09 -4.01
CA VAL A 142 -13.91 20.43 -4.37
C VAL A 142 -15.43 20.44 -4.42
N GLN A 143 -16.05 19.36 -4.91
CA GLN A 143 -17.50 19.24 -5.03
C GLN A 143 -18.24 19.35 -3.70
N ASN A 144 -17.60 19.04 -2.57
CA ASN A 144 -18.21 19.13 -1.23
C ASN A 144 -17.96 20.49 -0.55
N ASN A 145 -17.18 21.36 -1.19
CA ASN A 145 -16.66 22.59 -0.60
C ASN A 145 -17.01 23.84 -1.44
N ILE A 146 -18.12 23.80 -2.18
CA ILE A 146 -18.52 24.90 -3.07
C ILE A 146 -18.80 26.22 -2.34
N HIS A 147 -19.14 26.18 -1.04
CA HIS A 147 -19.38 27.36 -0.20
C HIS A 147 -18.17 28.30 -0.08
N ILE A 148 -16.96 27.82 -0.43
CA ILE A 148 -15.73 28.64 -0.47
C ILE A 148 -15.61 29.44 -1.78
N MET A 149 -16.27 29.02 -2.85
CA MET A 149 -16.20 29.68 -4.18
C MET A 149 -16.86 31.07 -4.17
N ASP A 150 -16.69 31.86 -5.23
CA ASP A 150 -17.47 33.09 -5.40
C ASP A 150 -18.96 32.80 -5.63
N LYS A 151 -19.82 33.79 -5.41
CA LYS A 151 -21.27 33.63 -5.50
C LYS A 151 -21.78 33.19 -6.86
N GLY A 152 -21.13 33.63 -7.94
CA GLY A 152 -21.49 33.24 -9.30
C GLY A 152 -21.26 31.75 -9.53
N ASP A 153 -20.10 31.26 -9.11
CA ASP A 153 -19.75 29.84 -9.26
C ASP A 153 -20.49 28.95 -8.25
N GLN A 154 -20.79 29.44 -7.03
CA GLN A 154 -21.71 28.76 -6.10
C GLN A 154 -23.07 28.50 -6.74
N GLN A 155 -23.68 29.54 -7.33
CA GLN A 155 -24.99 29.45 -7.95
C GLN A 155 -24.98 28.47 -9.14
N LYS A 156 -23.99 28.57 -10.03
CA LYS A 156 -23.85 27.65 -11.17
C LYS A 156 -23.73 26.20 -10.72
N CYS A 157 -22.87 25.93 -9.74
CA CYS A 157 -22.68 24.59 -9.20
C CYS A 157 -23.97 24.04 -8.58
N LEU A 158 -24.65 24.84 -7.75
CA LEU A 158 -25.88 24.42 -7.09
C LEU A 158 -27.01 24.17 -8.10
N SER A 159 -27.21 25.08 -9.06
CA SER A 159 -28.23 24.90 -10.10
C SER A 159 -28.01 23.64 -10.94
N GLY A 160 -26.74 23.33 -11.27
CA GLY A 160 -26.40 22.10 -11.98
C GLY A 160 -26.68 20.83 -11.17
N LEU A 161 -26.38 20.85 -9.86
CA LEU A 161 -26.69 19.73 -8.97
C LEU A 161 -28.19 19.50 -8.81
N GLU A 162 -28.97 20.58 -8.63
CA GLU A 162 -30.43 20.51 -8.52
C GLU A 162 -31.13 20.08 -9.82
N GLU A 163 -30.52 20.35 -10.97
CA GLU A 163 -30.99 19.87 -12.27
C GLU A 163 -30.90 18.35 -12.38
N ILE A 164 -29.80 17.74 -11.91
CA ILE A 164 -29.64 16.27 -11.90
C ILE A 164 -30.74 15.61 -11.07
N THR A 165 -31.07 16.17 -9.90
CA THR A 165 -32.13 15.63 -9.03
C THR A 165 -33.50 15.67 -9.71
N ARG A 166 -33.75 16.67 -10.56
CA ARG A 166 -35.00 16.81 -11.32
C ARG A 166 -35.03 15.95 -12.58
N ASN A 167 -33.89 15.80 -13.25
CA ASN A 167 -33.74 15.13 -14.53
C ASN A 167 -32.74 13.98 -14.41
N GLN A 168 -33.18 12.83 -13.91
CA GLN A 168 -32.33 11.64 -13.90
C GLN A 168 -32.15 11.11 -15.32
N ALA A 169 -30.99 11.39 -15.91
CA ALA A 169 -30.59 10.79 -17.17
C ALA A 169 -30.45 9.27 -17.00
N SER A 170 -31.11 8.50 -17.87
CA SER A 170 -31.10 7.04 -17.84
C SER A 170 -30.13 6.38 -18.84
N HIS A 171 -29.43 7.17 -19.66
CA HIS A 171 -28.51 6.64 -20.67
C HIS A 171 -27.11 6.46 -20.10
N ILE A 172 -26.44 5.38 -20.52
CA ILE A 172 -25.04 5.12 -20.18
C ILE A 172 -24.18 6.21 -20.84
N PRO A 173 -23.31 6.91 -20.09
CA PRO A 173 -22.47 7.95 -20.66
C PRO A 173 -21.40 7.33 -21.57
N GLU A 174 -21.22 7.93 -22.75
CA GLU A 174 -20.27 7.47 -23.77
C GLU A 174 -18.84 7.94 -23.48
N ASN A 175 -18.68 9.00 -22.70
CA ASN A 175 -17.40 9.61 -22.36
C ASN A 175 -17.45 10.26 -20.97
N LEU A 176 -16.27 10.67 -20.50
CA LEU A 176 -16.10 11.30 -19.20
C LEU A 176 -16.92 12.59 -19.08
N ASP A 177 -17.03 13.42 -20.12
CA ASP A 177 -17.78 14.67 -20.04
C ASP A 177 -19.27 14.46 -19.73
N GLN A 178 -19.91 13.53 -20.45
CA GLN A 178 -21.30 13.15 -20.20
C GLN A 178 -21.47 12.58 -18.79
N TRP A 179 -20.54 11.71 -18.37
CA TRP A 179 -20.57 11.13 -17.01
C TRP A 179 -20.47 12.23 -15.93
N LEU A 180 -19.61 13.23 -16.12
CA LEU A 180 -19.46 14.35 -15.19
C LEU A 180 -20.73 15.20 -15.11
N VAL A 181 -21.42 15.45 -16.23
CA VAL A 181 -22.72 16.14 -16.22
C VAL A 181 -23.74 15.33 -15.45
N GLN A 182 -23.85 14.02 -15.73
CA GLN A 182 -24.83 13.15 -15.09
C GLN A 182 -24.62 13.02 -13.57
N LYS A 183 -23.36 13.07 -13.09
CA LYS A 183 -23.02 12.90 -11.66
C LYS A 183 -22.90 14.20 -10.87
N PHE A 184 -22.39 15.26 -11.48
CA PHE A 184 -22.04 16.52 -10.77
C PHE A 184 -22.66 17.78 -11.38
N GLY A 185 -23.30 17.67 -12.55
CA GLY A 185 -24.01 18.77 -13.19
C GLY A 185 -23.06 19.66 -13.97
N ALA A 186 -23.63 20.47 -14.88
CA ALA A 186 -22.86 21.33 -15.77
C ALA A 186 -21.99 22.35 -15.00
N GLY A 187 -22.46 22.86 -13.86
CA GLY A 187 -21.74 23.84 -13.05
C GLY A 187 -20.41 23.32 -12.53
N LEU A 188 -20.39 22.24 -11.73
CA LEU A 188 -19.16 21.67 -11.19
C LEU A 188 -18.23 21.14 -12.29
N ARG A 189 -18.80 20.55 -13.34
CA ARG A 189 -18.06 20.16 -14.54
C ARG A 189 -17.25 21.33 -15.09
N ASP A 190 -17.88 22.48 -15.32
CA ASP A 190 -17.24 23.62 -15.99
C ASP A 190 -16.34 24.44 -15.07
N VAL A 191 -16.75 24.61 -13.80
CA VAL A 191 -16.02 25.41 -12.82
C VAL A 191 -14.70 24.74 -12.42
N PHE A 192 -14.67 23.41 -12.32
CA PHE A 192 -13.51 22.67 -11.83
C PHE A 192 -13.11 21.46 -12.69
N MET A 193 -13.98 20.45 -12.82
CA MET A 193 -13.55 19.10 -13.23
C MET A 193 -13.01 19.05 -14.65
N ARG A 194 -13.69 19.68 -15.62
CA ARG A 194 -13.26 19.73 -17.01
C ARG A 194 -11.94 20.49 -17.17
N LYS A 195 -11.76 21.59 -16.44
CA LYS A 195 -10.49 22.35 -16.44
C LYS A 195 -9.34 21.47 -15.93
N TYR A 196 -9.55 20.82 -14.79
CA TYR A 196 -8.56 19.95 -14.17
C TYR A 196 -8.20 18.75 -15.06
N TYR A 197 -9.21 18.01 -15.56
CA TYR A 197 -8.97 16.82 -16.37
C TYR A 197 -8.32 17.15 -17.72
N ARG A 198 -8.71 18.26 -18.37
CA ARG A 198 -8.02 18.70 -19.60
C ARG A 198 -6.55 18.96 -19.37
N LYS A 199 -6.21 19.57 -18.24
CA LYS A 199 -4.83 19.87 -17.89
C LYS A 199 -4.04 18.60 -17.56
N PHE A 200 -4.59 17.75 -16.70
CA PHE A 200 -3.95 16.53 -16.24
C PHE A 200 -3.77 15.50 -17.37
N TRP A 201 -4.84 15.24 -18.14
CA TRP A 201 -4.82 14.25 -19.22
C TRP A 201 -4.34 14.81 -20.55
N THR A 202 -4.21 16.14 -20.69
CA THR A 202 -3.86 16.83 -21.93
C THR A 202 -4.84 16.57 -23.09
N MET A 203 -6.08 16.18 -22.75
CA MET A 203 -7.13 15.77 -23.69
C MET A 203 -8.49 16.32 -23.26
N ASP A 204 -9.42 16.45 -24.21
CA ASP A 204 -10.78 16.83 -23.87
C ASP A 204 -11.49 15.73 -23.07
N THR A 205 -12.37 16.11 -22.14
CA THR A 205 -13.17 15.15 -21.37
C THR A 205 -14.11 14.32 -22.25
N THR A 206 -14.42 14.76 -23.46
CA THR A 206 -15.18 13.99 -24.47
C THR A 206 -14.36 12.86 -25.12
N GLU A 207 -13.03 12.87 -25.00
CA GLU A 207 -12.12 11.88 -25.59
C GLU A 207 -11.64 10.82 -24.57
N LEU A 208 -12.07 10.96 -23.32
CA LEU A 208 -11.74 10.05 -22.22
C LEU A 208 -12.95 9.16 -21.92
N ASN A 209 -12.71 7.89 -21.62
CA ASN A 209 -13.75 7.03 -21.05
C ASN A 209 -13.96 7.35 -19.56
N SER A 210 -15.07 6.89 -18.97
CA SER A 210 -15.41 7.11 -17.56
C SER A 210 -15.21 5.89 -16.65
N VAL A 211 -14.83 4.74 -17.22
CA VAL A 211 -14.80 3.45 -16.51
C VAL A 211 -13.81 3.48 -15.34
N TRP A 212 -12.67 4.16 -15.52
CA TRP A 212 -11.59 4.24 -14.55
C TRP A 212 -11.94 5.03 -13.27
N ILE A 213 -12.97 5.88 -13.29
CA ILE A 213 -13.42 6.62 -12.09
C ILE A 213 -14.30 5.72 -11.21
N GLY A 214 -14.99 4.74 -11.81
CA GLY A 214 -15.91 3.84 -11.13
C GLY A 214 -17.09 4.53 -10.45
N GLU A 215 -17.82 3.77 -9.62
CA GLU A 215 -18.93 4.29 -8.80
C GLU A 215 -18.47 5.03 -7.53
N GLN A 216 -17.16 5.16 -7.33
CA GLN A 216 -16.55 5.61 -6.06
C GLN A 216 -16.49 7.13 -5.89
N ALA A 217 -16.75 7.90 -6.94
CA ALA A 217 -16.74 9.34 -6.82
C ALA A 217 -17.93 9.80 -5.98
N ALA A 218 -17.65 10.25 -4.74
CA ALA A 218 -18.68 10.71 -3.81
C ALA A 218 -19.52 11.82 -4.44
N VAL A 219 -20.81 11.54 -4.60
CA VAL A 219 -21.81 12.53 -5.02
C VAL A 219 -22.02 13.49 -3.85
N PRO A 220 -21.93 14.81 -4.08
CA PRO A 220 -22.10 15.78 -3.00
C PRO A 220 -23.53 15.77 -2.44
N ASP A 221 -23.67 15.92 -1.12
CA ASP A 221 -24.95 16.17 -0.49
C ASP A 221 -25.36 17.64 -0.72
N ILE A 222 -26.45 17.82 -1.48
CA ILE A 222 -26.95 19.13 -1.89
C ILE A 222 -27.44 19.94 -0.68
N GLU A 223 -28.08 19.30 0.30
CA GLU A 223 -28.63 20.00 1.47
C GLU A 223 -27.53 20.36 2.47
N GLU A 224 -26.52 19.51 2.62
CA GLU A 224 -25.30 19.84 3.36
C GLU A 224 -24.60 21.06 2.75
N ILE A 225 -24.48 21.09 1.41
CA ILE A 225 -23.91 22.22 0.68
C ILE A 225 -24.70 23.51 0.91
N LYS A 226 -26.03 23.48 0.77
CA LYS A 226 -26.89 24.66 1.01
C LYS A 226 -26.76 25.17 2.43
N THR A 227 -26.68 24.26 3.39
CA THR A 227 -26.48 24.59 4.81
C THR A 227 -25.16 25.33 5.00
N LYS A 228 -24.05 24.80 4.48
CA LYS A 228 -22.74 25.44 4.54
C LYS A 228 -22.74 26.83 3.89
N ILE A 229 -23.39 26.99 2.73
CA ILE A 229 -23.50 28.30 2.06
C ILE A 229 -24.24 29.30 2.96
N LYS A 230 -25.38 28.90 3.53
CA LYS A 230 -26.19 29.76 4.41
C LYS A 230 -25.44 30.15 5.69
N GLU A 231 -24.68 29.23 6.27
CA GLU A 231 -23.85 29.50 7.43
C GLU A 231 -22.77 30.55 7.11
N VAL A 232 -22.05 30.39 6.00
CA VAL A 232 -21.05 31.39 5.54
C VAL A 232 -21.70 32.74 5.30
N ASP A 233 -22.88 32.78 4.68
CA ASP A 233 -23.62 34.03 4.39
C ASP A 233 -24.09 34.76 5.65
N ASN A 234 -24.36 34.00 6.73
CA ASN A 234 -24.69 34.55 8.04
C ASN A 234 -23.45 34.96 8.86
N GLY A 235 -22.24 34.90 8.27
CA GLY A 235 -20.99 35.25 8.93
C GLY A 235 -20.42 34.15 9.83
N THR A 236 -20.96 32.94 9.78
CA THR A 236 -20.42 31.79 10.53
C THR A 236 -19.16 31.28 9.84
N ILE A 237 -18.08 31.12 10.61
CA ILE A 237 -16.89 30.40 10.15
C ILE A 237 -17.23 28.92 10.14
N VAL A 238 -17.65 28.43 8.97
CA VAL A 238 -17.80 26.99 8.75
C VAL A 238 -16.41 26.38 8.81
N LYS A 239 -16.16 25.54 9.83
CA LYS A 239 -14.99 24.66 9.80
C LYS A 239 -15.19 23.77 8.59
N THR A 240 -14.47 24.08 7.52
CA THR A 240 -14.35 23.18 6.38
C THR A 240 -13.92 21.84 6.95
N VAL A 241 -14.68 20.80 6.62
CA VAL A 241 -14.36 19.44 7.01
C VAL A 241 -12.97 19.19 6.44
N ALA A 242 -11.93 19.38 7.26
CA ALA A 242 -10.67 18.72 7.05
C ALA A 242 -11.06 17.25 6.88
N PRO A 243 -10.54 16.55 5.85
CA PRO A 243 -10.83 15.13 5.73
C PRO A 243 -10.60 14.52 7.11
N GLU A 244 -11.61 13.78 7.56
CA GLU A 244 -11.77 13.24 8.91
C GLU A 244 -10.42 13.08 9.64
N PRO A 245 -10.31 13.42 10.95
CA PRO A 245 -9.12 13.20 11.76
C PRO A 245 -8.52 11.78 11.66
N SER A 246 -9.27 10.81 11.11
CA SER A 246 -8.88 9.46 10.75
C SER A 246 -8.05 9.30 9.44
N THR A 247 -7.79 10.34 8.65
CA THR A 247 -7.04 10.23 7.37
C THR A 247 -5.57 10.67 7.50
N LEU A 248 -4.87 10.12 8.50
CA LEU A 248 -3.41 10.12 8.48
C LEU A 248 -2.93 9.18 7.36
N PHE A 249 -1.98 9.63 6.54
CA PHE A 249 -1.22 8.74 5.66
C PHE A 249 0.21 8.62 6.16
N ARG A 250 0.85 7.48 5.86
CA ARG A 250 2.25 7.24 6.19
C ARG A 250 3.15 7.60 5.01
N PHE A 251 4.29 8.19 5.33
CA PHE A 251 5.38 8.45 4.38
C PHE A 251 6.70 7.96 5.01
N PRO A 252 7.60 7.30 4.26
CA PRO A 252 8.83 6.76 4.82
C PRO A 252 9.67 7.88 5.43
N LYS A 253 10.25 7.63 6.60
CA LYS A 253 11.06 8.64 7.28
C LYS A 253 12.31 9.03 6.47
N TYR A 254 12.88 8.10 5.72
CA TYR A 254 14.09 8.32 4.94
C TYR A 254 13.92 7.90 3.48
N ASN A 255 14.72 8.51 2.60
CA ASN A 255 14.91 8.09 1.20
C ASN A 255 13.68 8.20 0.27
N GLY A 256 12.65 8.97 0.67
CA GLY A 256 11.48 9.20 -0.17
C GLY A 256 10.72 7.91 -0.51
N THR A 257 9.84 7.97 -1.52
CA THR A 257 8.98 6.85 -1.91
C THR A 257 9.79 5.70 -2.50
N GLY A 258 10.81 5.95 -3.33
CA GLY A 258 11.62 4.86 -3.86
C GLY A 258 12.44 4.11 -2.80
N GLY A 259 12.73 4.73 -1.65
CA GLY A 259 13.30 4.05 -0.50
C GLY A 259 12.44 2.88 0.00
N ILE A 260 11.12 2.90 -0.24
CA ILE A 260 10.21 1.78 0.03
C ILE A 260 10.63 0.56 -0.78
N TRP A 261 10.83 0.73 -2.09
CA TRP A 261 11.13 -0.37 -3.00
C TRP A 261 12.55 -0.89 -2.85
N GLU A 262 13.51 -0.02 -2.56
CA GLU A 262 14.85 -0.45 -2.14
C GLU A 262 14.79 -1.30 -0.86
N ALA A 263 13.97 -0.91 0.11
CA ALA A 263 13.81 -1.68 1.34
C ALA A 263 13.08 -3.01 1.12
N THR A 264 12.05 -3.03 0.28
CA THR A 264 11.34 -4.26 -0.09
C THR A 264 12.26 -5.23 -0.83
N ALA A 265 13.10 -4.74 -1.75
CA ALA A 265 14.08 -5.58 -2.44
C ALA A 265 15.10 -6.23 -1.48
N ARG A 266 15.49 -5.53 -0.40
CA ARG A 266 16.38 -6.07 0.64
C ARG A 266 15.78 -7.23 1.46
N LEU A 267 14.47 -7.46 1.38
CA LEU A 267 13.83 -8.63 1.99
C LEU A 267 14.01 -9.91 1.15
N LEU A 268 14.52 -9.79 -0.07
CA LEU A 268 14.62 -10.85 -1.06
C LEU A 268 16.09 -11.24 -1.31
N PRO A 269 16.36 -12.44 -1.85
CA PRO A 269 17.71 -12.86 -2.21
C PRO A 269 18.36 -11.91 -3.23
N GLU A 270 19.54 -11.39 -2.91
CA GLU A 270 20.25 -10.41 -3.74
C GLU A 270 20.62 -10.99 -5.12
N GLU A 271 20.91 -12.29 -5.18
CA GLU A 271 21.30 -13.01 -6.39
C GLU A 271 20.21 -13.02 -7.47
N TRP A 272 18.95 -12.78 -7.11
CA TRP A 272 17.83 -12.69 -8.06
C TRP A 272 17.92 -11.43 -8.92
N PHE A 273 18.55 -10.36 -8.42
CA PHE A 273 18.61 -9.08 -9.10
C PHE A 273 19.84 -8.96 -9.99
N LYS A 274 19.62 -8.52 -11.23
CA LYS A 274 20.64 -8.28 -12.23
C LYS A 274 20.50 -6.84 -12.72
N PHE A 275 21.19 -5.92 -12.04
CA PHE A 275 21.24 -4.49 -12.38
C PHE A 275 22.17 -4.19 -13.56
N HIS A 276 21.99 -3.03 -14.19
CA HIS A 276 22.69 -2.62 -15.42
C HIS A 276 22.51 -3.58 -16.61
N GLN A 277 21.34 -4.22 -16.68
CA GLN A 277 21.02 -5.24 -17.66
C GLN A 277 19.80 -4.82 -18.48
N LYS A 278 20.07 -4.27 -19.66
CA LYS A 278 19.03 -3.76 -20.55
C LYS A 278 18.52 -4.86 -21.46
N VAL A 279 17.23 -5.17 -21.40
CA VAL A 279 16.60 -6.07 -22.39
C VAL A 279 16.45 -5.34 -23.73
N THR A 280 16.99 -5.91 -24.80
CA THR A 280 16.96 -5.31 -26.15
C THR A 280 16.21 -6.16 -27.18
N GLY A 281 15.74 -7.35 -26.81
CA GLY A 281 14.93 -8.18 -27.69
C GLY A 281 14.36 -9.40 -26.98
N VAL A 282 13.18 -9.84 -27.42
CA VAL A 282 12.48 -11.01 -26.89
C VAL A 282 11.96 -11.85 -28.05
N ASN A 283 12.48 -13.07 -28.21
CA ASN A 283 11.93 -14.06 -29.13
C ASN A 283 10.91 -14.91 -28.39
N ALA A 284 9.62 -14.70 -28.67
CA ALA A 284 8.53 -15.37 -27.98
C ALA A 284 8.36 -16.83 -28.40
N ASP A 285 8.79 -17.21 -29.60
CA ASP A 285 8.68 -18.59 -30.10
C ASP A 285 9.75 -19.49 -29.46
N GLU A 286 10.98 -18.99 -29.38
CA GLU A 286 12.10 -19.73 -28.79
C GLU A 286 12.19 -19.58 -27.27
N LYS A 287 11.39 -18.65 -26.73
CA LYS A 287 11.42 -18.15 -25.35
C LYS A 287 12.82 -17.70 -24.93
N VAL A 288 13.39 -16.76 -25.69
CA VAL A 288 14.74 -16.24 -25.49
C VAL A 288 14.71 -14.72 -25.33
N ILE A 289 15.42 -14.20 -24.34
CA ILE A 289 15.62 -12.77 -24.12
C ILE A 289 17.07 -12.42 -24.46
N THR A 290 17.25 -11.32 -25.19
CA THR A 290 18.57 -10.73 -25.47
C THR A 290 18.80 -9.56 -24.52
N VAL A 291 19.94 -9.58 -23.84
CA VAL A 291 20.31 -8.60 -22.82
C VAL A 291 21.63 -7.94 -23.16
N GLU A 292 21.63 -6.62 -23.10
CA GLU A 292 22.80 -5.77 -23.20
C GLU A 292 23.34 -5.44 -21.81
N VAL A 293 24.65 -5.64 -21.64
CA VAL A 293 25.40 -5.33 -20.41
C VAL A 293 26.63 -4.48 -20.70
N GLY A 294 27.04 -3.69 -19.71
CA GLY A 294 28.25 -2.86 -19.75
C GLY A 294 27.97 -1.40 -20.14
N GLN A 295 28.43 -0.46 -19.30
CA GLN A 295 28.20 0.98 -19.51
C GLN A 295 29.10 1.58 -20.60
N HIS A 296 30.34 1.12 -20.74
CA HIS A 296 31.33 1.66 -21.70
C HIS A 296 31.57 0.73 -22.89
N THR A 297 31.61 -0.57 -22.65
CA THR A 297 31.75 -1.60 -23.69
C THR A 297 30.54 -2.50 -23.60
N LYS A 298 29.63 -2.35 -24.57
CA LYS A 298 28.40 -3.10 -24.64
C LYS A 298 28.68 -4.52 -25.10
N SER A 299 28.19 -5.49 -24.32
CA SER A 299 28.20 -6.91 -24.67
C SER A 299 26.77 -7.44 -24.64
N LEU A 300 26.47 -8.44 -25.48
CA LEU A 300 25.17 -9.08 -25.53
C LEU A 300 25.27 -10.52 -25.02
N TYR A 301 24.28 -10.94 -24.24
CA TYR A 301 24.07 -12.35 -23.93
C TYR A 301 22.58 -12.69 -24.03
N THR A 302 22.27 -13.98 -24.06
CA THR A 302 20.90 -14.48 -24.15
C THR A 302 20.56 -15.37 -22.98
N LEU A 303 19.31 -15.30 -22.50
CA LEU A 303 18.76 -16.22 -21.50
C LEU A 303 17.45 -16.82 -22.00
N ARG A 304 17.11 -18.03 -21.56
CA ARG A 304 15.80 -18.64 -21.81
C ARG A 304 14.85 -18.35 -20.66
N TYR A 305 13.55 -18.45 -20.93
CA TYR A 305 12.52 -18.35 -19.91
C TYR A 305 11.43 -19.39 -20.17
N ASP A 306 10.70 -19.78 -19.13
CA ASP A 306 9.46 -20.55 -19.29
C ASP A 306 8.24 -19.64 -19.22
N THR A 307 8.24 -18.74 -18.23
CA THR A 307 7.27 -17.66 -18.07
C THR A 307 7.99 -16.33 -17.97
N LEU A 308 7.48 -15.31 -18.67
CA LEU A 308 8.04 -13.96 -18.65
C LEU A 308 7.07 -12.98 -18.01
N ILE A 309 7.50 -12.27 -16.97
CA ILE A 309 6.78 -11.14 -16.41
C ILE A 309 7.45 -9.85 -16.91
N SER A 310 6.77 -9.09 -17.76
CA SER A 310 7.26 -7.81 -18.25
C SER A 310 6.57 -6.67 -17.52
N THR A 311 7.36 -5.75 -16.97
CA THR A 311 6.87 -4.49 -16.37
C THR A 311 7.19 -3.25 -17.23
N VAL A 312 7.83 -3.49 -18.38
CA VAL A 312 8.17 -2.48 -19.40
C VAL A 312 6.90 -1.86 -19.98
N PRO A 313 6.89 -0.58 -20.38
CA PRO A 313 5.78 -0.01 -21.13
C PRO A 313 5.39 -0.89 -22.33
N LEU A 314 4.09 -1.18 -22.46
CA LEU A 314 3.57 -2.18 -23.40
C LEU A 314 3.96 -1.87 -24.85
N ASP A 315 3.89 -0.61 -25.26
CA ASP A 315 4.31 -0.13 -26.58
C ASP A 315 5.79 -0.43 -26.86
N THR A 316 6.65 -0.12 -25.88
CA THR A 316 8.09 -0.39 -25.95
C THR A 316 8.35 -1.89 -26.00
N PHE A 317 7.67 -2.66 -25.14
CA PHE A 317 7.84 -4.10 -25.04
C PHE A 317 7.41 -4.83 -26.32
N ILE A 318 6.26 -4.47 -26.91
CA ILE A 318 5.81 -5.01 -28.19
C ILE A 318 6.84 -4.71 -29.30
N GLY A 319 7.50 -3.55 -29.26
CA GLY A 319 8.59 -3.22 -30.18
C GLY A 319 9.85 -4.10 -30.04
N LEU A 320 10.05 -4.75 -28.89
CA LEU A 320 11.15 -5.69 -28.65
C LEU A 320 10.83 -7.13 -29.07
N LEU A 321 9.55 -7.44 -29.31
CA LEU A 321 9.10 -8.80 -29.59
C LEU A 321 9.41 -9.25 -31.02
N LYS A 322 9.81 -10.51 -31.12
CA LYS A 322 9.91 -11.28 -32.37
C LYS A 322 9.14 -12.58 -32.19
N THR A 323 8.35 -12.93 -33.20
CA THR A 323 7.58 -14.18 -33.29
C THR A 323 7.23 -14.43 -34.76
N SER A 324 7.04 -15.69 -35.13
CA SER A 324 6.53 -16.15 -36.42
C SER A 324 5.01 -15.94 -36.56
N ASP A 325 4.32 -15.58 -35.48
CA ASP A 325 2.90 -15.23 -35.49
C ASP A 325 2.66 -13.94 -36.30
N SER A 326 2.00 -14.10 -37.45
CA SER A 326 1.73 -12.99 -38.38
C SER A 326 0.81 -11.92 -37.79
N SER A 327 0.08 -12.21 -36.71
CA SER A 327 -0.75 -11.22 -36.01
C SER A 327 0.06 -10.16 -35.26
N LEU A 328 1.39 -10.33 -35.07
CA LEU A 328 2.25 -9.33 -34.44
C LEU A 328 2.12 -7.94 -35.09
N VAL A 329 1.96 -7.86 -36.41
CA VAL A 329 1.77 -6.57 -37.12
C VAL A 329 0.49 -5.88 -36.65
N GLN A 330 -0.61 -6.61 -36.52
CA GLN A 330 -1.87 -6.08 -36.00
C GLN A 330 -1.73 -5.66 -34.53
N ILE A 331 -0.99 -6.43 -33.72
CA ILE A 331 -0.71 -6.08 -32.31
C ILE A 331 0.11 -4.79 -32.22
N GLN A 332 1.09 -4.60 -33.10
CA GLN A 332 1.90 -3.37 -33.21
C GLN A 332 1.03 -2.16 -33.63
N GLU A 333 0.10 -2.35 -34.56
CA GLU A 333 -0.86 -1.30 -34.94
C GLU A 333 -1.81 -0.96 -33.79
N LEU A 334 -2.32 -1.96 -33.07
CA LEU A 334 -3.22 -1.77 -31.93
C LEU A 334 -2.51 -1.04 -30.78
N VAL A 335 -1.30 -1.45 -30.41
CA VAL A 335 -0.57 -0.84 -29.29
C VAL A 335 -0.23 0.62 -29.58
N SER A 336 -0.03 0.99 -30.85
CA SER A 336 0.22 2.38 -31.27
C SER A 336 -0.97 3.33 -31.03
N GLN A 337 -2.17 2.79 -30.79
CA GLN A 337 -3.38 3.56 -30.47
C GLN A 337 -3.50 3.86 -28.97
N LEU A 338 -2.67 3.25 -28.12
CA LEU A 338 -2.64 3.57 -26.70
C LEU A 338 -2.02 4.95 -26.49
N LEU A 339 -2.70 5.77 -25.70
CA LEU A 339 -2.29 7.14 -25.43
C LEU A 339 -1.65 7.23 -24.04
N TYR A 340 -0.68 8.11 -23.90
CA TYR A 340 -0.06 8.46 -22.63
C TYR A 340 0.26 9.95 -22.57
N THR A 341 0.62 10.46 -21.40
CA THR A 341 1.22 11.80 -21.26
C THR A 341 2.69 11.67 -20.94
N HIS A 342 3.50 12.64 -21.38
CA HIS A 342 4.79 12.90 -20.78
C HIS A 342 4.57 13.67 -19.47
N THR A 343 5.44 13.48 -18.48
CA THR A 343 5.36 14.23 -17.21
C THR A 343 6.69 14.90 -16.89
N HIS A 344 6.65 16.18 -16.58
CA HIS A 344 7.80 16.93 -16.11
C HIS A 344 7.65 17.22 -14.63
N ILE A 345 8.69 16.87 -13.87
CA ILE A 345 8.80 17.10 -12.45
C ILE A 345 9.76 18.28 -12.27
N VAL A 346 9.26 19.37 -11.70
CA VAL A 346 10.05 20.56 -11.38
C VAL A 346 10.13 20.68 -9.85
N GLY A 347 11.34 20.49 -9.31
CA GLY A 347 11.61 20.65 -7.89
C GLY A 347 12.10 22.08 -7.60
N ILE A 348 11.57 22.72 -6.56
CA ILE A 348 12.02 24.03 -6.09
C ILE A 348 12.43 23.90 -4.62
N GLY A 349 13.73 24.00 -4.35
CA GLY A 349 14.29 24.02 -3.00
C GLY A 349 14.35 25.45 -2.47
N LEU A 350 13.84 25.66 -1.27
CA LEU A 350 13.60 26.98 -0.70
C LEU A 350 14.26 27.10 0.68
N SER A 351 14.89 28.23 0.95
CA SER A 351 15.34 28.61 2.30
C SER A 351 14.16 29.07 3.18
N GLY A 352 14.35 29.06 4.49
CA GLY A 352 13.35 29.48 5.46
C GLY A 352 12.30 28.42 5.73
N GLN A 353 11.05 28.86 5.94
CA GLN A 353 9.92 28.00 6.30
C GLN A 353 8.73 28.29 5.38
N PRO A 354 7.85 27.30 5.12
CA PRO A 354 6.64 27.54 4.35
C PRO A 354 5.76 28.58 5.05
N PRO A 355 5.06 29.46 4.30
CA PRO A 355 4.11 30.38 4.90
C PRO A 355 2.97 29.62 5.59
N LYS A 356 2.33 30.23 6.60
CA LYS A 356 1.23 29.60 7.36
C LYS A 356 0.11 29.06 6.48
N THR A 357 -0.13 29.70 5.33
CA THR A 357 -1.13 29.26 4.35
C THR A 357 -0.80 27.92 3.71
N LEU A 358 0.45 27.48 3.69
CA LEU A 358 0.92 26.23 3.07
C LEU A 358 1.45 25.20 4.07
N ALA A 359 1.83 25.63 5.28
CA ALA A 359 2.51 24.80 6.27
C ALA A 359 1.78 23.49 6.61
N GLU A 360 0.45 23.47 6.60
CA GLU A 360 -0.35 22.27 6.90
C GLU A 360 -0.86 21.52 5.66
N LYS A 361 -0.61 22.03 4.44
CA LYS A 361 -1.13 21.44 3.22
C LYS A 361 -0.23 20.28 2.75
N SER A 362 -0.82 19.26 2.15
CA SER A 362 -0.07 18.13 1.57
C SER A 362 0.25 18.39 0.09
N TRP A 363 -0.77 18.72 -0.70
CA TRP A 363 -0.63 19.15 -2.09
C TRP A 363 -1.78 20.05 -2.52
N VAL A 364 -1.55 20.78 -3.61
CA VAL A 364 -2.46 21.77 -4.17
C VAL A 364 -2.67 21.50 -5.66
N TYR A 365 -3.91 21.37 -6.08
CA TYR A 365 -4.32 21.26 -7.49
C TYR A 365 -4.52 22.63 -8.12
N PHE A 366 -4.10 22.79 -9.37
CA PHE A 366 -4.19 24.02 -10.15
C PHE A 366 -4.97 23.73 -11.44
N PRO A 367 -6.31 23.87 -11.44
CA PRO A 367 -7.14 23.52 -12.58
C PRO A 367 -7.05 24.54 -13.73
N ASP A 368 -6.72 25.80 -13.43
CA ASP A 368 -6.73 26.89 -14.41
C ASP A 368 -5.58 26.75 -15.43
N SER A 369 -5.81 27.20 -16.67
CA SER A 369 -4.86 27.08 -17.79
C SER A 369 -3.71 28.09 -17.76
N ASP A 370 -3.70 29.01 -16.80
CA ASP A 370 -2.65 30.02 -16.62
C ASP A 370 -1.41 29.50 -15.88
N SER A 371 -1.45 28.24 -15.44
CA SER A 371 -0.32 27.54 -14.83
C SER A 371 0.11 26.36 -15.70
N PRO A 372 1.43 26.09 -15.83
CA PRO A 372 1.90 24.90 -16.55
C PRO A 372 1.64 23.62 -15.74
N PHE A 373 1.75 23.68 -14.41
CA PHE A 373 1.58 22.53 -13.52
C PHE A 373 0.13 22.31 -13.11
N TYR A 374 -0.32 21.05 -13.05
CA TYR A 374 -1.65 20.71 -12.52
C TYR A 374 -1.63 20.46 -11.01
N ARG A 375 -0.45 20.17 -10.43
CA ARG A 375 -0.28 19.86 -9.01
C ARG A 375 1.05 20.39 -8.48
N VAL A 376 1.01 20.92 -7.26
CA VAL A 376 2.19 21.31 -6.46
C VAL A 376 2.11 20.62 -5.11
N MET A 377 3.16 19.91 -4.73
CA MET A 377 3.26 19.19 -3.47
C MET A 377 4.21 19.96 -2.54
N MET A 378 3.79 20.16 -1.29
CA MET A 378 4.68 20.69 -0.25
C MET A 378 5.53 19.53 0.26
N TYR A 379 6.49 19.12 -0.55
CA TYR A 379 7.14 17.81 -0.44
C TYR A 379 7.88 17.64 0.88
N SER A 380 8.56 18.67 1.36
CA SER A 380 9.22 18.68 2.68
C SER A 380 8.27 18.50 3.87
N ASN A 381 6.95 18.68 3.69
CA ASN A 381 5.98 18.41 4.77
C ASN A 381 5.85 16.91 5.04
N PHE A 382 6.36 16.03 4.16
CA PHE A 382 6.23 14.58 4.33
C PHE A 382 7.32 13.98 5.21
N SER A 383 8.58 14.39 5.02
CA SER A 383 9.69 14.02 5.88
C SER A 383 10.76 15.11 5.97
N GLU A 384 11.39 15.18 7.15
CA GLU A 384 12.54 16.03 7.45
C GLU A 384 13.78 15.64 6.62
N ASP A 385 13.90 14.38 6.19
CA ASP A 385 15.00 13.86 5.38
C ASP A 385 15.00 14.36 3.92
N LEU A 386 13.88 14.95 3.48
CA LEU A 386 13.71 15.41 2.09
C LEU A 386 14.41 16.73 1.81
N VAL A 387 14.94 17.39 2.84
CA VAL A 387 15.64 18.66 2.75
C VAL A 387 17.01 18.57 3.44
N PRO A 388 17.95 19.46 3.12
CA PRO A 388 19.30 19.40 3.68
C PRO A 388 19.32 19.60 5.20
N LYS A 389 18.43 20.47 5.70
CA LYS A 389 18.26 20.74 7.13
C LYS A 389 16.84 21.21 7.43
N ALA A 390 16.09 20.35 8.11
CA ALA A 390 14.74 20.66 8.58
C ALA A 390 14.71 21.93 9.44
N GLY A 391 13.63 22.71 9.34
CA GLY A 391 13.48 23.99 10.02
C GLY A 391 14.23 25.18 9.37
N LEU A 392 15.16 24.93 8.44
CA LEU A 392 15.84 25.98 7.67
C LEU A 392 15.56 25.95 6.17
N TYR A 393 15.09 24.81 5.66
CA TYR A 393 14.75 24.63 4.26
C TYR A 393 13.41 23.90 4.12
N TRP A 394 12.76 24.11 2.99
CA TRP A 394 11.54 23.44 2.57
C TRP A 394 11.54 23.26 1.05
N SER A 395 10.68 22.40 0.52
CA SER A 395 10.71 22.07 -0.91
C SER A 395 9.32 21.87 -1.50
N LEU A 396 9.22 22.21 -2.78
CA LEU A 396 8.04 22.00 -3.61
C LEU A 396 8.37 21.05 -4.77
N ILE A 397 7.45 20.14 -5.06
CA ILE A 397 7.47 19.37 -6.32
C ILE A 397 6.26 19.79 -7.15
N CYS A 398 6.52 20.24 -8.37
CA CYS A 398 5.51 20.69 -9.32
C CYS A 398 5.43 19.71 -10.49
N GLU A 399 4.23 19.24 -10.79
CA GLU A 399 3.97 18.27 -11.85
C GLU A 399 3.29 18.93 -13.03
N VAL A 400 3.89 18.76 -14.21
CA VAL A 400 3.42 19.30 -15.49
C VAL A 400 3.22 18.14 -16.47
N THR A 401 2.10 18.14 -17.18
CA THR A 401 1.76 17.12 -18.18
C THR A 401 1.91 17.68 -19.59
N GLU A 402 2.68 16.97 -20.41
CA GLU A 402 2.88 17.25 -21.83
C GLU A 402 2.12 16.19 -22.66
N PRO A 403 1.33 16.59 -23.68
CA PRO A 403 0.68 15.63 -24.57
C PRO A 403 1.70 14.80 -25.37
N MET A 404 1.43 13.50 -25.56
CA MET A 404 2.29 12.54 -26.28
C MET A 404 2.87 13.07 -27.60
N ASN A 405 2.03 13.74 -28.40
CA ASN A 405 2.37 14.17 -29.76
C ASN A 405 2.64 15.68 -29.84
N SER A 406 3.10 16.32 -28.77
CA SER A 406 3.36 17.75 -28.81
C SER A 406 4.52 18.09 -29.77
N ARG A 407 4.29 19.06 -30.65
CA ARG A 407 5.31 19.56 -31.60
C ARG A 407 6.02 20.82 -31.08
N ASN A 408 5.56 21.39 -29.96
CA ASN A 408 6.10 22.62 -29.41
C ASN A 408 7.28 22.36 -28.47
N THR A 409 8.40 21.93 -29.04
CA THR A 409 9.62 21.58 -28.29
C THR A 409 10.19 22.74 -27.48
N VAL A 410 9.96 23.99 -27.91
CA VAL A 410 10.36 25.19 -27.17
C VAL A 410 9.57 25.29 -25.87
N GLN A 411 8.23 25.21 -25.93
CA GLN A 411 7.37 25.30 -24.74
C GLN A 411 7.73 24.23 -23.69
N TRP A 412 7.96 22.99 -24.13
CA TRP A 412 8.23 21.85 -23.24
C TRP A 412 9.72 21.65 -22.91
N SER A 413 10.57 22.61 -23.27
CA SER A 413 11.98 22.58 -22.88
C SER A 413 12.13 22.70 -21.35
N LYS A 414 13.15 22.03 -20.80
CA LYS A 414 13.53 22.09 -19.38
C LYS A 414 13.57 23.54 -18.88
N THR A 415 14.29 24.41 -19.59
CA THR A 415 14.48 25.82 -19.21
C THR A 415 13.15 26.55 -19.09
N ASN A 416 12.30 26.48 -20.13
CA ASN A 416 11.03 27.19 -20.14
C ASN A 416 10.07 26.69 -19.06
N LEU A 417 9.99 25.37 -18.84
CA LEU A 417 9.12 24.80 -17.81
C LEU A 417 9.56 25.18 -16.40
N VAL A 418 10.86 25.14 -16.12
CA VAL A 418 11.41 25.54 -14.81
C VAL A 418 11.18 27.03 -14.57
N GLU A 419 11.48 27.89 -15.55
CA GLU A 419 11.30 29.34 -15.44
C GLU A 419 9.82 29.75 -15.33
N ALA A 420 8.94 29.16 -16.14
CA ALA A 420 7.50 29.43 -16.09
C ALA A 420 6.90 28.99 -14.75
N THR A 421 7.34 27.83 -14.23
CA THR A 421 6.90 27.32 -12.93
C THR A 421 7.35 28.24 -11.80
N ASP A 422 8.64 28.57 -11.74
CA ASP A 422 9.22 29.46 -10.72
C ASP A 422 8.54 30.83 -10.73
N ARG A 423 8.51 31.48 -11.90
CA ARG A 423 7.90 32.79 -12.08
C ARG A 423 6.45 32.82 -11.60
N LEU A 424 5.65 31.82 -11.99
CA LEU A 424 4.24 31.81 -11.62
C LEU A 424 4.02 31.57 -10.13
N LEU A 425 4.77 30.64 -9.52
CA LEU A 425 4.65 30.40 -8.07
C LEU A 425 5.01 31.66 -7.26
N SER A 426 6.04 32.39 -7.69
CA SER A 426 6.40 33.67 -7.08
C SER A 426 5.32 34.74 -7.30
N LEU A 427 4.78 34.88 -8.52
CA LEU A 427 3.67 35.79 -8.83
C LEU A 427 2.38 35.48 -8.06
N LEU A 428 2.18 34.21 -7.69
CA LEU A 428 1.07 33.75 -6.86
C LEU A 428 1.36 33.83 -5.35
N TRP A 429 2.53 34.35 -4.97
CA TRP A 429 2.95 34.56 -3.59
C TRP A 429 2.98 33.24 -2.80
N ILE A 430 3.28 32.14 -3.51
CA ILE A 430 3.56 30.84 -2.88
C ILE A 430 4.88 30.92 -2.11
N TYR A 431 5.86 31.63 -2.67
CA TYR A 431 7.12 32.01 -2.04
C TYR A 431 7.66 33.31 -2.65
N HIS A 432 8.65 33.90 -1.99
CA HIS A 432 9.41 35.03 -2.54
C HIS A 432 10.64 34.53 -3.31
N SER A 433 10.92 35.11 -4.48
CA SER A 433 11.92 34.61 -5.43
C SER A 433 13.34 34.44 -4.86
N GLU A 434 13.72 35.28 -3.90
CA GLU A 434 15.00 35.24 -3.21
C GLU A 434 15.17 34.02 -2.29
N MET A 435 14.09 33.30 -1.99
CA MET A 435 14.14 32.09 -1.17
C MET A 435 14.69 30.88 -1.94
N VAL A 436 14.73 30.93 -3.27
CA VAL A 436 15.11 29.78 -4.11
C VAL A 436 16.61 29.49 -3.99
N VAL A 437 16.92 28.28 -3.51
CA VAL A 437 18.31 27.79 -3.32
C VAL A 437 18.64 26.57 -4.18
N SER A 438 17.63 25.85 -4.67
CA SER A 438 17.83 24.75 -5.63
C SER A 438 16.67 24.69 -6.63
N LYS A 439 16.96 24.23 -7.85
CA LYS A 439 15.99 23.91 -8.89
C LYS A 439 16.33 22.56 -9.50
N HIS A 440 15.40 21.63 -9.43
CA HIS A 440 15.54 20.29 -9.98
C HIS A 440 14.58 20.09 -11.15
N TYR A 441 14.95 19.21 -12.09
CA TYR A 441 14.10 18.85 -13.22
C TYR A 441 14.31 17.40 -13.63
N ARG A 442 13.22 16.67 -13.81
CA ARG A 442 13.19 15.34 -14.42
C ARG A 442 12.00 15.21 -15.38
N ARG A 443 12.22 14.54 -16.52
CA ARG A 443 11.15 14.18 -17.46
C ARG A 443 10.89 12.69 -17.42
N LEU A 444 9.63 12.31 -17.29
CA LEU A 444 9.14 10.95 -17.49
C LEU A 444 8.59 10.84 -18.91
N ASN A 445 9.21 9.99 -19.72
CA ASN A 445 8.73 9.73 -21.07
C ASN A 445 7.34 9.10 -21.03
N HIS A 446 7.11 8.13 -20.15
CA HIS A 446 5.78 7.60 -19.86
C HIS A 446 5.34 8.11 -18.48
N GLY A 447 4.50 9.14 -18.48
CA GLY A 447 3.96 9.80 -17.28
C GLY A 447 2.68 9.14 -16.79
N TYR A 448 1.55 9.38 -17.49
CA TYR A 448 0.26 8.74 -17.20
C TYR A 448 -0.29 7.93 -18.39
N PRO A 449 -0.75 6.68 -18.18
CA PRO A 449 -1.50 5.94 -19.19
C PRO A 449 -2.91 6.54 -19.32
N VAL A 450 -3.24 7.07 -20.49
CA VAL A 450 -4.49 7.82 -20.67
C VAL A 450 -5.67 6.85 -20.85
N PRO A 451 -6.78 7.02 -20.09
CA PRO A 451 -8.00 6.24 -20.26
C PRO A 451 -8.81 6.73 -21.47
N SER A 452 -8.27 6.56 -22.68
CA SER A 452 -8.95 6.93 -23.91
C SER A 452 -10.16 6.03 -24.21
N LEU A 453 -11.07 6.48 -25.07
CA LEU A 453 -12.27 5.71 -25.44
C LEU A 453 -11.96 4.31 -25.99
N LYS A 454 -10.83 4.14 -26.68
CA LYS A 454 -10.45 2.86 -27.32
C LYS A 454 -9.54 1.97 -26.47
N ARG A 455 -9.05 2.47 -25.33
CA ARG A 455 -8.02 1.79 -24.52
C ARG A 455 -8.40 0.34 -24.21
N ASP A 456 -9.59 0.11 -23.67
CA ASP A 456 -9.96 -1.22 -23.17
C ASP A 456 -10.12 -2.24 -24.29
N VAL A 457 -10.70 -1.85 -25.43
CA VAL A 457 -10.79 -2.70 -26.62
C VAL A 457 -9.41 -3.13 -27.12
N VAL A 458 -8.44 -2.22 -27.09
CA VAL A 458 -7.04 -2.53 -27.46
C VAL A 458 -6.42 -3.51 -26.45
N LEU A 459 -6.57 -3.25 -25.15
CA LEU A 459 -5.98 -4.09 -24.10
C LEU A 459 -6.61 -5.49 -24.04
N ASP A 460 -7.92 -5.61 -24.28
CA ASP A 460 -8.66 -6.87 -24.31
C ASP A 460 -8.22 -7.78 -25.47
N THR A 461 -7.52 -7.23 -26.47
CA THR A 461 -6.90 -7.99 -27.55
C THR A 461 -5.44 -8.34 -27.24
N ILE A 462 -4.65 -7.34 -26.82
CA ILE A 462 -3.19 -7.51 -26.66
C ILE A 462 -2.83 -8.37 -25.45
N GLN A 463 -3.52 -8.19 -24.32
CA GLN A 463 -3.18 -8.88 -23.08
C GLN A 463 -3.39 -10.41 -23.17
N PRO A 464 -4.51 -10.92 -23.72
CA PRO A 464 -4.65 -12.36 -23.97
C PRO A 464 -3.66 -12.89 -25.01
N TRP A 465 -3.35 -12.10 -26.04
CA TRP A 465 -2.36 -12.49 -27.06
C TRP A 465 -0.97 -12.70 -26.45
N LEU A 466 -0.51 -11.79 -25.57
CA LEU A 466 0.74 -11.97 -24.83
C LEU A 466 0.70 -13.18 -23.90
N LEU A 467 -0.43 -13.37 -23.19
CA LEU A 467 -0.59 -14.52 -22.29
C LEU A 467 -0.53 -15.85 -23.05
N SER A 468 -1.02 -15.92 -24.28
CA SER A 468 -0.91 -17.13 -25.14
C SER A 468 0.53 -17.52 -25.48
N LYS A 469 1.50 -16.64 -25.21
CA LYS A 469 2.94 -16.85 -25.39
C LYS A 469 3.68 -16.96 -24.06
N ASP A 470 2.96 -17.20 -22.96
CA ASP A 470 3.48 -17.24 -21.60
C ASP A 470 4.13 -15.92 -21.14
N ILE A 471 3.61 -14.79 -21.61
CA ILE A 471 4.07 -13.44 -21.25
C ILE A 471 2.98 -12.69 -20.48
N TYR A 472 3.31 -12.31 -19.25
CA TYR A 472 2.49 -11.43 -18.41
C TYR A 472 3.02 -10.00 -18.50
N SER A 473 2.33 -9.12 -19.26
CA SER A 473 2.64 -7.69 -19.26
C SER A 473 1.77 -6.96 -18.23
N ARG A 474 2.37 -6.45 -17.15
CA ARG A 474 1.65 -5.83 -16.03
C ARG A 474 2.32 -4.54 -15.55
N GLY A 475 1.61 -3.81 -14.72
CA GLY A 475 2.07 -2.56 -14.14
C GLY A 475 1.47 -1.33 -14.81
N ARG A 476 2.02 -0.16 -14.47
CA ARG A 476 1.44 1.14 -14.87
C ARG A 476 1.32 1.27 -16.38
N PHE A 477 2.40 0.94 -17.09
CA PHE A 477 2.44 0.95 -18.54
C PHE A 477 2.53 -0.44 -19.17
N GLY A 478 2.88 -1.50 -18.44
CA GLY A 478 2.73 -2.87 -18.94
C GLY A 478 1.26 -3.30 -19.04
N GLY A 479 0.41 -2.82 -18.12
CA GLY A 479 -1.04 -3.03 -18.11
C GLY A 479 -1.87 -1.85 -18.64
N TRP A 480 -1.32 -0.63 -18.64
CA TRP A 480 -1.97 0.59 -19.17
C TRP A 480 -3.31 1.01 -18.53
N ARG A 481 -3.71 0.40 -17.42
CA ARG A 481 -4.94 0.75 -16.66
C ARG A 481 -4.59 1.67 -15.50
N TYR A 482 -4.90 2.96 -15.62
CA TYR A 482 -4.59 3.98 -14.60
C TYR A 482 -5.24 3.70 -13.24
N GLU A 483 -6.49 3.24 -13.25
CA GLU A 483 -7.33 2.94 -12.08
C GLU A 483 -6.75 1.88 -11.14
N VAL A 484 -5.77 1.10 -11.61
CA VAL A 484 -5.03 0.10 -10.84
C VAL A 484 -3.53 0.26 -11.01
N ALA A 485 -3.06 1.52 -11.11
CA ALA A 485 -1.65 1.87 -11.28
C ALA A 485 -1.03 2.62 -10.07
N ASN A 486 -1.71 2.63 -8.91
CA ASN A 486 -1.10 3.02 -7.65
C ASN A 486 -0.15 1.93 -7.14
N GLN A 487 0.77 2.29 -6.25
CA GLN A 487 1.84 1.43 -5.77
C GLN A 487 1.37 0.08 -5.18
N ASP A 488 0.29 0.10 -4.41
CA ASP A 488 -0.34 -1.10 -3.85
C ASP A 488 -0.91 -2.00 -4.96
N HIS A 489 -1.66 -1.43 -5.91
CA HIS A 489 -2.16 -2.18 -7.06
C HIS A 489 -1.02 -2.77 -7.89
N LEU A 490 0.03 -1.99 -8.17
CA LEU A 490 1.16 -2.45 -8.97
C LEU A 490 1.83 -3.65 -8.30
N PHE A 491 2.11 -3.56 -6.99
CA PHE A 491 2.65 -4.69 -6.23
C PHE A 491 1.72 -5.91 -6.29
N MET A 492 0.43 -5.70 -6.05
CA MET A 492 -0.55 -6.79 -6.04
C MET A 492 -0.81 -7.38 -7.42
N GLN A 493 -0.59 -6.67 -8.52
CA GLN A 493 -0.59 -7.27 -9.85
C GLN A 493 0.51 -8.34 -10.00
N GLY A 494 1.68 -8.14 -9.39
CA GLY A 494 2.74 -9.14 -9.33
C GLY A 494 2.34 -10.36 -8.50
N VAL A 495 1.76 -10.11 -7.32
CA VAL A 495 1.22 -11.16 -6.44
C VAL A 495 0.14 -12.00 -7.15
N ASP A 496 -0.78 -11.33 -7.85
CA ASP A 496 -1.86 -11.96 -8.62
C ASP A 496 -1.33 -12.87 -9.75
N ILE A 497 -0.23 -12.48 -10.42
CA ILE A 497 0.41 -13.31 -11.44
C ILE A 497 0.92 -14.61 -10.82
N VAL A 498 1.64 -14.50 -9.70
CA VAL A 498 2.24 -15.67 -9.04
C VAL A 498 1.18 -16.61 -8.51
N ASP A 499 0.13 -16.10 -7.88
CA ASP A 499 -1.00 -16.96 -7.45
C ASP A 499 -1.66 -17.67 -8.63
N LYS A 500 -1.73 -17.01 -9.79
CA LYS A 500 -2.24 -17.66 -11.00
C LYS A 500 -1.36 -18.81 -11.47
N ILE A 501 -0.04 -18.61 -11.45
CA ILE A 501 0.95 -19.61 -11.88
C ILE A 501 1.01 -20.77 -10.89
N GLU A 502 1.18 -20.49 -9.60
CA GLU A 502 1.45 -21.49 -8.56
C GLU A 502 0.18 -22.18 -8.05
N GLN A 503 -0.96 -21.48 -8.05
CA GLN A 503 -2.19 -21.96 -7.40
C GLN A 503 -3.41 -22.00 -8.34
N GLY A 504 -3.27 -21.53 -9.58
CA GLY A 504 -4.37 -21.47 -10.56
C GLY A 504 -5.40 -20.37 -10.29
N VAL A 505 -5.23 -19.56 -9.25
CA VAL A 505 -6.18 -18.53 -8.81
C VAL A 505 -6.17 -17.34 -9.77
N SER A 506 -7.33 -16.93 -10.27
CA SER A 506 -7.41 -15.76 -11.15
C SER A 506 -7.10 -14.46 -10.41
N GLY A 507 -6.26 -13.61 -10.98
CA GLY A 507 -5.89 -12.32 -10.39
C GLY A 507 -7.08 -11.36 -10.30
N LEU A 508 -7.20 -10.66 -9.17
CA LEU A 508 -8.29 -9.71 -8.92
C LEU A 508 -7.96 -8.32 -9.49
N THR A 509 -6.75 -7.83 -9.23
CA THR A 509 -6.39 -6.41 -9.34
C THR A 509 -6.49 -5.89 -10.76
N TYR A 510 -5.82 -6.55 -11.70
CA TYR A 510 -5.79 -6.10 -13.10
C TYR A 510 -7.10 -6.38 -13.84
N LEU A 511 -7.73 -7.53 -13.56
CA LEU A 511 -8.90 -8.01 -14.29
C LEU A 511 -10.21 -7.37 -13.81
N HIS A 512 -10.30 -7.05 -12.52
CA HIS A 512 -11.51 -6.47 -11.92
C HIS A 512 -11.20 -5.21 -11.07
N PRO A 513 -10.73 -4.10 -11.69
CA PRO A 513 -10.37 -2.85 -11.00
C PRO A 513 -11.45 -2.35 -10.02
N SER A 514 -12.71 -2.31 -10.44
CA SER A 514 -13.81 -1.81 -9.60
C SER A 514 -14.00 -2.63 -8.33
N LEU A 515 -13.78 -3.95 -8.39
CA LEU A 515 -13.89 -4.83 -7.22
C LEU A 515 -12.66 -4.74 -6.32
N ALA A 516 -11.48 -4.62 -6.90
CA ALA A 516 -10.24 -4.41 -6.16
C ALA A 516 -10.29 -3.12 -5.33
N ASN A 517 -10.87 -2.06 -5.89
CA ASN A 517 -10.94 -0.74 -5.25
C ASN A 517 -12.11 -0.61 -4.27
N SER A 518 -13.16 -1.45 -4.35
CA SER A 518 -14.41 -1.24 -3.59
C SER A 518 -14.35 -1.66 -2.13
N LYS A 519 -13.33 -2.43 -1.73
CA LYS A 519 -13.16 -2.92 -0.36
C LYS A 519 -11.69 -3.09 -0.01
N LYS A 520 -11.40 -3.19 1.29
CA LYS A 520 -10.12 -3.69 1.77
C LYS A 520 -10.03 -5.19 1.51
N ASN A 521 -9.00 -5.62 0.79
CA ASN A 521 -8.74 -6.99 0.41
C ASN A 521 -7.89 -7.66 1.50
N THR A 522 -8.50 -8.60 2.21
CA THR A 522 -7.95 -9.31 3.38
C THR A 522 -7.79 -10.81 3.14
N ASP A 523 -8.01 -11.27 1.91
CA ASP A 523 -7.91 -12.66 1.46
C ASP A 523 -6.48 -13.20 1.53
N ARG A 524 -5.48 -12.32 1.41
CA ARG A 524 -4.06 -12.64 1.52
C ARG A 524 -3.46 -11.99 2.76
N VAL A 525 -2.93 -12.81 3.65
CA VAL A 525 -2.30 -12.40 4.89
C VAL A 525 -1.08 -13.29 5.11
N ILE A 526 0.07 -12.69 5.41
CA ILE A 526 1.21 -13.40 5.95
C ILE A 526 0.99 -13.46 7.46
N PRO A 527 0.87 -14.65 8.07
CA PRO A 527 0.78 -14.75 9.52
C PRO A 527 1.97 -14.02 10.15
N LEU A 528 1.70 -13.23 11.18
CA LEU A 528 2.78 -12.65 11.98
C LEU A 528 3.55 -13.77 12.69
N ASP A 529 4.84 -13.57 12.92
CA ASP A 529 5.61 -14.50 13.77
C ASP A 529 5.12 -14.49 15.21
N TYR A 530 4.53 -13.37 15.65
CA TYR A 530 3.77 -13.26 16.87
C TYR A 530 2.83 -12.06 16.82
N GLU A 531 1.81 -12.04 17.67
CA GLU A 531 0.91 -10.88 17.81
C GLU A 531 0.48 -10.69 19.27
N PHE A 532 0.06 -9.48 19.59
CA PHE A 532 -0.45 -9.06 20.90
C PHE A 532 -1.93 -8.69 20.76
N VAL A 533 -2.82 -9.51 21.30
CA VAL A 533 -4.27 -9.29 21.30
C VAL A 533 -4.68 -8.65 22.62
N ILE A 534 -5.06 -7.37 22.54
CA ILE A 534 -5.31 -6.54 23.72
C ILE A 534 -6.81 -6.25 23.86
N ALA A 535 -7.38 -6.67 24.99
CA ALA A 535 -8.73 -6.28 25.40
C ALA A 535 -8.69 -4.90 26.07
N HIS A 536 -9.34 -3.92 25.46
CA HIS A 536 -9.30 -2.51 25.89
C HIS A 536 -10.71 -1.98 26.14
N TYR A 537 -10.90 -1.22 27.22
CA TYR A 537 -12.11 -0.45 27.49
C TYR A 537 -11.82 1.05 27.54
N SER A 538 -11.07 1.52 28.54
CA SER A 538 -10.77 2.96 28.74
C SER A 538 -9.39 3.18 29.36
N GLU A 539 -8.52 2.18 29.31
CA GLU A 539 -7.18 2.20 29.87
C GLU A 539 -6.22 3.03 29.01
N ASP A 540 -5.12 3.51 29.61
CA ASP A 540 -4.07 4.17 28.84
C ASP A 540 -3.28 3.17 27.99
N LEU A 541 -3.27 3.38 26.67
CA LEU A 541 -2.61 2.52 25.70
C LEU A 541 -1.17 2.94 25.38
N GLU A 542 -0.66 4.07 25.89
CA GLU A 542 0.67 4.60 25.55
C GLU A 542 1.81 3.58 25.65
N TRP A 543 1.72 2.65 26.61
CA TRP A 543 2.71 1.59 26.81
C TRP A 543 2.83 0.60 25.63
N LEU A 544 1.84 0.54 24.74
CA LEU A 544 1.85 -0.31 23.55
C LEU A 544 2.64 0.29 22.38
N LYS A 545 3.05 1.56 22.44
CA LYS A 545 3.80 2.20 21.35
C LYS A 545 5.02 1.39 20.86
N PRO A 546 5.85 0.79 21.73
CA PRO A 546 6.97 -0.04 21.30
C PRO A 546 6.56 -1.35 20.59
N TYR A 547 5.30 -1.77 20.75
CA TYR A 547 4.76 -3.04 20.27
C TYR A 547 3.70 -2.84 19.18
N ALA A 548 3.42 -1.60 18.80
CA ALA A 548 2.24 -1.21 18.05
C ALA A 548 2.07 -2.04 16.77
N GLU A 549 3.15 -2.32 16.05
CA GLU A 549 3.14 -3.06 14.77
C GLU A 549 2.78 -4.54 14.87
N HIS A 550 2.77 -5.11 16.09
CA HIS A 550 2.35 -6.48 16.38
C HIS A 550 1.10 -6.51 17.27
N THR A 551 0.49 -5.37 17.57
CA THR A 551 -0.63 -5.27 18.50
C THR A 551 -1.96 -5.07 17.78
N ILE A 552 -2.92 -5.93 18.09
CA ILE A 552 -4.33 -5.80 17.72
C ILE A 552 -5.11 -5.40 18.98
N VAL A 553 -5.73 -4.22 18.97
CA VAL A 553 -6.59 -3.77 20.09
C VAL A 553 -8.06 -4.02 19.75
N TYR A 554 -8.76 -4.70 20.65
CA TYR A 554 -10.22 -4.77 20.60
C TYR A 554 -10.80 -3.83 21.65
N HIS A 555 -11.35 -2.72 21.17
CA HIS A 555 -11.81 -1.61 22.00
C HIS A 555 -13.32 -1.70 22.27
N LYS A 556 -13.69 -1.73 23.55
CA LYS A 556 -15.07 -1.85 24.05
C LYS A 556 -15.59 -0.57 24.72
N GLY A 557 -14.77 0.48 24.75
CA GLY A 557 -15.11 1.77 25.35
C GLY A 557 -16.06 2.59 24.48
N ASN A 558 -16.43 3.77 24.99
CA ASN A 558 -17.22 4.75 24.25
C ASN A 558 -16.37 5.90 23.69
N ASP A 559 -15.08 5.96 24.02
CA ASP A 559 -14.14 6.95 23.47
C ASP A 559 -13.76 6.61 22.01
N PRO A 560 -13.07 7.51 21.29
CA PRO A 560 -12.76 7.33 19.86
C PRO A 560 -11.89 6.11 19.52
N GLY A 561 -11.27 5.44 20.50
CA GLY A 561 -10.37 4.30 20.29
C GLY A 561 -8.89 4.69 20.44
N PRO A 562 -7.96 3.84 19.96
CA PRO A 562 -6.53 4.03 20.18
C PRO A 562 -5.98 5.37 19.65
N PRO A 563 -5.17 6.12 20.43
CA PRO A 563 -4.71 7.46 20.05
C PRO A 563 -3.52 7.47 19.07
N PHE A 564 -3.03 6.30 18.68
CA PHE A 564 -1.96 6.11 17.70
C PHE A 564 -2.22 4.84 16.90
N ARG A 565 -1.55 4.69 15.75
CA ARG A 565 -1.73 3.54 14.88
C ARG A 565 -1.12 2.29 15.51
N LEU A 566 -1.91 1.22 15.53
CA LEU A 566 -1.53 -0.15 15.89
C LEU A 566 -1.48 -1.03 14.63
N HIS A 567 -1.11 -2.30 14.78
CA HIS A 567 -1.19 -3.29 13.70
C HIS A 567 -2.60 -3.34 13.14
N ASP A 568 -3.56 -3.47 14.05
CA ASP A 568 -4.98 -3.33 13.77
C ASP A 568 -5.74 -2.93 15.04
N TRP A 569 -6.98 -2.48 14.88
CA TRP A 569 -7.90 -2.40 16.00
C TRP A 569 -9.35 -2.50 15.54
N GLU A 570 -10.19 -3.07 16.39
CA GLU A 570 -11.62 -3.27 16.12
C GLU A 570 -12.44 -2.79 17.32
N ARG A 571 -13.59 -2.15 17.06
CA ARG A 571 -14.55 -1.84 18.12
C ARG A 571 -15.49 -3.02 18.33
N LEU A 572 -15.59 -3.49 19.57
CA LEU A 572 -16.51 -4.57 19.97
C LEU A 572 -17.58 -4.06 20.92
N GLU A 573 -18.69 -4.79 20.98
CA GLU A 573 -19.66 -4.62 22.05
C GLU A 573 -19.03 -4.95 23.41
N ASN A 574 -19.40 -4.20 24.46
CA ASN A 574 -18.90 -4.37 25.81
C ASN A 574 -19.56 -5.57 26.52
N VAL A 575 -19.32 -6.78 26.00
CA VAL A 575 -19.77 -8.07 26.57
C VAL A 575 -18.58 -8.96 26.95
N GLY A 576 -18.80 -9.86 27.91
CA GLY A 576 -17.94 -11.00 28.22
C GLY A 576 -16.53 -10.71 28.69
N ARG A 577 -16.31 -9.51 29.26
CA ARG A 577 -15.02 -9.04 29.78
C ARG A 577 -13.89 -9.21 28.73
N GLU A 578 -12.67 -9.52 29.15
CA GLU A 578 -11.54 -9.82 28.26
C GLU A 578 -11.73 -11.14 27.50
N SER A 579 -12.38 -12.12 28.13
CA SER A 579 -12.56 -13.47 27.57
C SER A 579 -13.28 -13.48 26.23
N HIS A 580 -14.31 -12.64 26.08
CA HIS A 580 -14.99 -12.48 24.80
C HIS A 580 -14.08 -11.88 23.72
N THR A 581 -13.21 -10.93 24.08
CA THR A 581 -12.23 -10.39 23.13
C THR A 581 -11.31 -11.47 22.60
N TYR A 582 -10.75 -12.28 23.51
CA TYR A 582 -9.81 -13.33 23.13
C TYR A 582 -10.46 -14.40 22.25
N LEU A 583 -11.67 -14.84 22.61
CA LEU A 583 -12.43 -15.82 21.82
C LEU A 583 -12.88 -15.24 20.48
N HIS A 584 -13.31 -13.97 20.43
CA HIS A 584 -13.64 -13.29 19.18
C HIS A 584 -12.46 -13.28 18.22
N HIS A 585 -11.27 -12.94 18.72
CA HIS A 585 -10.05 -12.96 17.90
C HIS A 585 -9.75 -14.37 17.40
N ILE A 586 -9.79 -15.39 18.26
CA ILE A 586 -9.54 -16.79 17.88
C ILE A 586 -10.53 -17.26 16.82
N VAL A 587 -11.84 -17.02 17.02
CA VAL A 587 -12.89 -17.47 16.09
C VAL A 587 -12.78 -16.74 14.75
N THR A 588 -12.58 -15.42 14.78
CA THR A 588 -12.51 -14.60 13.56
C THR A 588 -11.27 -14.91 12.73
N ASN A 589 -10.14 -15.16 13.39
CA ASN A 589 -8.84 -15.35 12.73
C ASN A 589 -8.36 -16.80 12.73
N TYR A 590 -9.21 -17.78 13.05
CA TYR A 590 -8.81 -19.16 13.35
C TYR A 590 -7.83 -19.79 12.34
N HIS A 591 -8.00 -19.51 11.05
CA HIS A 591 -7.13 -20.02 9.99
C HIS A 591 -5.92 -19.11 9.66
N GLN A 592 -5.93 -17.87 10.16
CA GLN A 592 -4.97 -16.80 9.86
C GLN A 592 -4.17 -16.32 11.10
N LEU A 593 -4.34 -16.98 12.25
CA LEU A 593 -3.60 -16.68 13.49
C LEU A 593 -2.09 -16.58 13.25
N ALA A 594 -1.45 -15.66 13.98
CA ALA A 594 0.01 -15.58 14.08
C ALA A 594 0.60 -16.91 14.60
N ASN A 595 1.90 -17.13 14.37
CA ASN A 595 2.59 -18.32 14.91
C ASN A 595 2.51 -18.37 16.45
N VAL A 596 2.49 -17.19 17.09
CA VAL A 596 2.27 -17.04 18.53
C VAL A 596 1.33 -15.87 18.82
N THR A 597 0.23 -16.11 19.51
CA THR A 597 -0.69 -15.06 19.94
C THR A 597 -0.60 -14.87 21.45
N VAL A 598 -0.32 -13.65 21.89
CA VAL A 598 -0.35 -13.29 23.32
C VAL A 598 -1.60 -12.48 23.60
N PHE A 599 -2.38 -12.92 24.57
CA PHE A 599 -3.62 -12.30 24.99
C PHE A 599 -3.42 -11.55 26.32
N ALA A 600 -3.84 -10.29 26.38
CA ALA A 600 -3.74 -9.48 27.58
C ALA A 600 -4.82 -8.40 27.68
N GLN A 601 -5.08 -7.92 28.89
CA GLN A 601 -5.87 -6.70 29.13
C GLN A 601 -5.01 -5.45 28.93
N ALA A 602 -5.63 -4.33 28.56
CA ALA A 602 -4.95 -3.05 28.33
C ALA A 602 -4.37 -2.40 29.61
N ASP A 603 -4.79 -2.84 30.80
CA ASP A 603 -4.50 -2.24 32.11
C ASP A 603 -3.08 -2.49 32.65
N HIS A 604 -2.12 -2.78 31.78
CA HIS A 604 -0.74 -3.23 32.05
C HIS A 604 0.05 -2.40 33.09
N LEU A 605 -0.44 -1.24 33.50
CA LEU A 605 0.07 -0.48 34.64
C LEU A 605 -0.19 -1.20 35.97
N LYS A 606 0.72 -2.14 36.33
CA LYS A 606 1.22 -2.48 37.69
C LYS A 606 1.98 -3.83 37.75
N GLY A 607 2.47 -4.38 36.64
CA GLY A 607 3.26 -5.62 36.66
C GLY A 607 2.48 -6.87 37.13
N ARG A 608 1.15 -6.86 36.99
CA ARG A 608 0.27 -7.97 37.40
C ARG A 608 0.40 -9.19 36.48
N CYS A 609 0.62 -8.96 35.18
CA CYS A 609 0.75 -10.04 34.20
C CYS A 609 2.19 -10.26 33.71
N PHE A 610 2.92 -9.19 33.39
CA PHE A 610 4.29 -9.26 32.88
C PHE A 610 5.09 -8.00 33.19
N LYS A 611 6.42 -8.11 33.10
CA LYS A 611 7.33 -6.97 33.01
C LYS A 611 7.66 -6.62 31.55
N ASP A 612 7.69 -7.64 30.70
CA ASP A 612 7.92 -7.56 29.25
C ASP A 612 7.01 -8.59 28.56
N ILE A 613 6.20 -8.13 27.61
CA ILE A 613 5.21 -8.95 26.92
C ILE A 613 5.84 -10.04 26.05
N HIS A 614 7.07 -9.82 25.56
CA HIS A 614 7.80 -10.81 24.75
C HIS A 614 8.18 -12.08 25.52
N GLN A 615 8.14 -12.03 26.86
CA GLN A 615 8.34 -13.22 27.68
C GLN A 615 7.25 -14.27 27.40
N PHE A 616 6.02 -13.85 27.11
CA PHE A 616 4.95 -14.77 26.73
C PHE A 616 5.19 -15.39 25.35
N VAL A 617 5.75 -14.63 24.40
CA VAL A 617 6.14 -15.17 23.09
C VAL A 617 7.16 -16.30 23.26
N SER A 618 8.20 -16.04 24.06
CA SER A 618 9.25 -17.02 24.34
C SER A 618 8.74 -18.24 25.12
N SER A 619 7.80 -18.04 26.03
CA SER A 619 7.21 -19.11 26.85
C SER A 619 6.28 -20.01 26.05
N ALA A 620 5.41 -19.42 25.22
CA ALA A 620 4.49 -20.16 24.36
C ALA A 620 5.26 -21.06 23.37
N LYS A 621 6.34 -20.55 22.77
CA LYS A 621 7.25 -21.35 21.91
C LYS A 621 7.86 -22.57 22.61
N LYS A 622 7.91 -22.58 23.95
CA LYS A 622 8.42 -23.71 24.76
C LYS A 622 7.31 -24.65 25.26
N GLY A 623 6.07 -24.47 24.81
CA GLY A 623 4.97 -25.29 25.31
C GLY A 623 4.26 -24.74 26.54
N VAL A 624 4.62 -23.55 27.02
CA VAL A 624 4.16 -23.03 28.33
C VAL A 624 3.38 -21.73 28.14
N PRO A 625 2.04 -21.75 28.21
CA PRO A 625 1.24 -20.56 27.93
C PRO A 625 1.43 -19.40 28.91
N CYS A 626 1.86 -19.66 30.14
CA CYS A 626 1.79 -18.69 31.25
C CYS A 626 3.09 -18.51 32.03
N LEU A 627 3.34 -17.28 32.47
CA LEU A 627 4.51 -16.90 33.25
C LEU A 627 4.17 -16.84 34.76
N GLY A 628 4.82 -17.67 35.58
CA GLY A 628 4.69 -17.64 37.06
C GLY A 628 4.29 -18.97 37.71
N LEU A 629 4.00 -18.93 39.02
CA LEU A 629 3.59 -20.10 39.83
C LEU A 629 2.18 -20.58 39.42
N LEU A 630 2.13 -21.65 38.64
CA LEU A 630 0.92 -22.42 38.32
C LEU A 630 0.22 -22.84 39.62
N LYS A 631 -1.09 -22.59 39.70
CA LYS A 631 -1.93 -23.11 40.79
C LYS A 631 -2.90 -24.11 40.22
N LEU A 632 -3.01 -25.23 40.91
CA LEU A 632 -4.02 -26.23 40.65
C LEU A 632 -5.38 -25.71 41.14
N HIS A 633 -6.36 -25.70 40.25
CA HIS A 633 -7.73 -25.36 40.54
C HIS A 633 -8.59 -26.63 40.59
N THR A 634 -9.26 -26.86 41.71
CA THR A 634 -10.01 -28.09 42.00
C THR A 634 -11.48 -27.84 42.35
N ASP A 635 -11.92 -26.59 42.39
CA ASP A 635 -13.29 -26.22 42.77
C ASP A 635 -14.17 -26.02 41.53
N TRP A 636 -15.05 -26.99 41.28
CA TRP A 636 -15.91 -27.01 40.11
C TRP A 636 -17.29 -26.38 40.35
N GLY A 637 -17.48 -25.73 41.50
CA GLY A 637 -18.70 -25.01 41.84
C GLY A 637 -18.86 -23.68 41.09
N ARG A 638 -19.78 -22.84 41.57
CA ARG A 638 -19.84 -21.45 41.15
C ARG A 638 -18.76 -20.63 41.85
N ILE A 639 -18.34 -19.51 41.28
CA ILE A 639 -17.25 -18.70 41.86
C ILE A 639 -17.71 -18.05 43.18
N PRO A 640 -16.96 -18.27 44.28
CA PRO A 640 -17.19 -17.57 45.53
C PRO A 640 -16.51 -16.20 45.49
N PHE A 641 -17.29 -15.15 45.21
CA PHE A 641 -16.78 -13.77 45.25
C PHE A 641 -16.75 -13.25 46.69
N THR A 642 -15.64 -12.63 47.11
CA THR A 642 -15.56 -11.97 48.42
C THR A 642 -16.44 -10.72 48.44
N LYS A 643 -16.82 -10.27 49.65
CA LYS A 643 -17.64 -9.06 49.79
C LYS A 643 -16.93 -7.82 49.23
N GLU A 644 -15.63 -7.71 49.45
CA GLU A 644 -14.81 -6.61 48.94
C GLU A 644 -14.79 -6.59 47.41
N TYR A 645 -14.74 -7.78 46.79
CA TYR A 645 -14.79 -7.90 45.34
C TYR A 645 -16.16 -7.46 44.80
N LEU A 646 -17.26 -7.94 45.40
CA LEU A 646 -18.61 -7.53 44.99
C LEU A 646 -18.82 -6.01 45.15
N GLU A 647 -18.30 -5.41 46.21
CA GLU A 647 -18.37 -3.95 46.43
C GLU A 647 -17.64 -3.16 45.33
N SER A 648 -16.49 -3.66 44.85
CA SER A 648 -15.74 -3.03 43.75
C SER A 648 -16.51 -3.01 42.42
N PHE A 649 -17.51 -3.88 42.27
CA PHE A 649 -18.37 -3.97 41.09
C PHE A 649 -19.83 -3.55 41.38
N LYS A 650 -20.10 -2.80 42.45
CA LYS A 650 -21.49 -2.40 42.80
C LYS A 650 -22.22 -1.63 41.70
N ASN A 651 -21.48 -0.83 40.91
CA ASN A 651 -22.02 -0.04 39.80
C ASN A 651 -22.14 -0.85 38.50
N ARG A 652 -21.64 -2.09 38.47
CA ARG A 652 -21.72 -3.04 37.36
C ARG A 652 -21.74 -4.47 37.94
N PRO A 653 -22.87 -4.90 38.55
CA PRO A 653 -22.96 -6.16 39.27
C PRO A 653 -22.52 -7.37 38.44
N ILE A 654 -22.10 -8.43 39.11
CA ILE A 654 -21.76 -9.69 38.45
C ILE A 654 -23.04 -10.47 38.16
N ASP A 655 -23.24 -10.81 36.89
CA ASP A 655 -24.34 -11.67 36.49
C ASP A 655 -23.97 -13.13 36.76
N ARG A 656 -24.74 -13.79 37.64
CA ARG A 656 -24.47 -15.18 38.03
C ARG A 656 -24.73 -16.12 36.87
N ALA A 657 -23.83 -17.08 36.69
CA ALA A 657 -23.94 -18.08 35.65
C ALA A 657 -25.10 -19.04 35.96
N ASN A 658 -25.83 -19.44 34.91
CA ASN A 658 -26.88 -20.44 35.04
C ASN A 658 -26.31 -21.82 35.37
N VAL A 659 -25.07 -22.08 34.95
CA VAL A 659 -24.33 -23.34 35.15
C VAL A 659 -23.16 -23.15 36.11
N THR A 660 -22.80 -24.21 36.81
CA THR A 660 -21.56 -24.31 37.61
C THR A 660 -20.33 -24.37 36.70
N PHE A 661 -19.12 -24.20 37.26
CA PHE A 661 -17.90 -24.33 36.46
C PHE A 661 -17.71 -25.76 35.91
N GLY A 662 -18.06 -26.79 36.68
CA GLY A 662 -18.01 -28.18 36.23
C GLY A 662 -18.98 -28.49 35.09
N GLU A 663 -20.19 -27.95 35.13
CA GLU A 663 -21.16 -28.08 34.04
C GLU A 663 -20.70 -27.30 32.79
N PHE A 664 -20.16 -26.10 32.97
CA PHE A 664 -19.52 -25.34 31.89
C PHE A 664 -18.39 -26.15 31.24
N TYR A 665 -17.52 -26.76 32.05
CA TYR A 665 -16.45 -27.65 31.58
C TYR A 665 -17.01 -28.82 30.78
N TYR A 666 -18.02 -29.53 31.32
CA TYR A 666 -18.65 -30.65 30.65
C TYR A 666 -19.29 -30.23 29.32
N HIS A 667 -19.94 -29.07 29.27
CA HIS A 667 -20.49 -28.55 28.03
C HIS A 667 -19.39 -28.26 27.01
N LEU A 668 -18.23 -27.75 27.40
CA LEU A 668 -17.13 -27.50 26.47
C LEU A 668 -16.44 -28.77 25.97
N TYR A 669 -16.06 -29.67 26.89
CA TYR A 669 -15.19 -30.82 26.58
C TYR A 669 -15.95 -32.12 26.34
N GLY A 670 -17.24 -32.20 26.69
CA GLY A 670 -18.02 -33.44 26.61
C GLY A 670 -17.63 -34.49 27.66
N VAL A 671 -16.74 -34.16 28.59
CA VAL A 671 -16.28 -35.04 29.68
C VAL A 671 -16.30 -34.31 31.01
N LEU A 672 -16.42 -35.05 32.11
CA LEU A 672 -16.38 -34.48 33.44
C LEU A 672 -14.98 -33.88 33.73
N PRO A 673 -14.92 -32.81 34.55
CA PRO A 673 -13.65 -32.19 34.87
C PRO A 673 -12.71 -33.15 35.65
N PRO A 674 -11.38 -33.03 35.49
CA PRO A 674 -10.43 -33.93 36.16
C PRO A 674 -10.53 -33.80 37.68
N ALA A 675 -10.63 -34.93 38.38
CA ALA A 675 -10.66 -34.95 39.86
C ALA A 675 -9.39 -34.35 40.50
N LYS A 676 -8.25 -34.42 39.79
CA LYS A 676 -6.99 -33.81 40.22
C LYS A 676 -6.96 -32.30 40.02
N GLY A 677 -7.94 -31.69 39.36
CA GLY A 677 -7.93 -30.27 39.02
C GLY A 677 -7.17 -29.96 37.73
N ILE A 678 -7.12 -28.67 37.40
CA ILE A 678 -6.42 -28.12 36.22
C ILE A 678 -5.47 -27.00 36.62
N GLU A 679 -4.40 -26.82 35.86
CA GLU A 679 -3.53 -25.66 35.99
C GLU A 679 -4.22 -24.42 35.41
N ASN A 680 -3.92 -23.24 35.96
CA ASN A 680 -4.50 -21.98 35.50
C ASN A 680 -3.48 -20.87 35.27
N CYS A 681 -3.86 -19.94 34.39
CA CYS A 681 -3.17 -18.68 34.16
C CYS A 681 -3.80 -17.61 35.04
N ARG A 682 -2.98 -16.83 35.76
CA ARG A 682 -3.54 -15.73 36.56
C ARG A 682 -3.81 -14.52 35.68
N ASN A 683 -4.83 -13.74 36.04
CA ASN A 683 -5.12 -12.41 35.50
C ASN A 683 -5.49 -12.39 34.00
N GLY A 684 -5.83 -13.53 33.39
CA GLY A 684 -6.24 -13.57 31.99
C GLY A 684 -5.16 -13.14 31.00
N CYS A 685 -3.88 -13.35 31.32
CA CYS A 685 -2.75 -13.04 30.46
C CYS A 685 -1.96 -14.32 30.12
N PHE A 686 -1.81 -14.62 28.83
CA PHE A 686 -1.20 -15.86 28.36
C PHE A 686 -0.74 -15.74 26.90
N GLY A 687 0.20 -16.60 26.48
CA GLY A 687 0.59 -16.79 25.10
C GLY A 687 0.22 -18.19 24.62
N ALA A 688 -0.20 -18.34 23.38
CA ALA A 688 -0.45 -19.64 22.77
C ALA A 688 0.17 -19.68 21.37
N THR A 689 0.74 -20.82 21.00
CA THR A 689 1.12 -21.05 19.61
C THR A 689 -0.11 -21.35 18.78
N LYS A 690 -0.01 -21.15 17.47
CA LYS A 690 -1.05 -21.54 16.52
C LYS A 690 -1.45 -23.01 16.67
N GLU A 691 -0.46 -23.88 16.84
CA GLU A 691 -0.64 -25.33 17.01
C GLU A 691 -1.38 -25.65 18.31
N MET A 692 -1.12 -24.92 19.40
CA MET A 692 -1.86 -25.08 20.65
C MET A 692 -3.33 -24.72 20.48
N ILE A 693 -3.63 -23.60 19.81
CA ILE A 693 -5.00 -23.17 19.56
C ILE A 693 -5.72 -24.21 18.68
N TRP A 694 -5.03 -24.77 17.68
CA TRP A 694 -5.59 -25.78 16.79
C TRP A 694 -5.80 -27.18 17.40
N LYS A 695 -5.41 -27.41 18.67
CA LYS A 695 -5.78 -28.65 19.38
C LYS A 695 -7.30 -28.81 19.53
N HIS A 696 -8.04 -27.71 19.49
CA HIS A 696 -9.49 -27.69 19.50
C HIS A 696 -10.04 -27.12 18.21
N PRO A 697 -11.12 -27.67 17.64
CA PRO A 697 -11.71 -27.15 16.40
C PRO A 697 -12.44 -25.81 16.64
N ILE A 698 -12.72 -25.05 15.57
CA ILE A 698 -13.31 -23.71 15.68
C ILE A 698 -14.65 -23.69 16.46
N GLU A 699 -15.44 -24.77 16.34
CA GLU A 699 -16.74 -24.92 17.02
C GLU A 699 -16.60 -24.95 18.54
N PHE A 700 -15.46 -25.43 19.06
CA PHE A 700 -15.16 -25.40 20.49
C PHE A 700 -15.07 -23.95 20.99
N TYR A 701 -14.35 -23.09 20.26
CA TYR A 701 -14.19 -21.68 20.59
C TYR A 701 -15.48 -20.89 20.40
N GLN A 702 -16.25 -21.16 19.35
CA GLN A 702 -17.58 -20.58 19.15
C GLN A 702 -18.52 -20.93 20.31
N LYS A 703 -18.48 -22.18 20.78
CA LYS A 703 -19.24 -22.62 21.94
C LYS A 703 -18.80 -21.90 23.20
N ALA A 704 -17.50 -21.80 23.47
CA ALA A 704 -16.97 -21.03 24.60
C ALA A 704 -17.40 -19.56 24.55
N MET A 705 -17.37 -18.94 23.36
CA MET A 705 -17.75 -17.54 23.17
C MET A 705 -19.22 -17.32 23.51
N SER A 706 -20.10 -18.25 23.13
CA SER A 706 -21.55 -18.16 23.39
C SER A 706 -21.93 -18.03 24.88
N PHE A 707 -21.07 -18.50 25.80
CA PHE A 707 -21.28 -18.35 27.24
C PHE A 707 -20.97 -16.93 27.75
N VAL A 708 -20.12 -16.18 27.06
CA VAL A 708 -19.68 -14.85 27.49
C VAL A 708 -20.26 -13.70 26.66
N SER A 709 -20.96 -13.97 25.57
CA SER A 709 -21.53 -12.93 24.69
C SER A 709 -22.80 -12.23 25.21
N LYS A 710 -23.31 -12.57 26.41
CA LYS A 710 -24.63 -12.09 26.88
C LYS A 710 -24.58 -10.87 27.80
N SER A 711 -23.54 -10.77 28.62
CA SER A 711 -23.42 -9.72 29.63
C SER A 711 -22.02 -9.15 29.64
N SER A 712 -21.96 -7.86 29.91
CA SER A 712 -20.74 -7.11 30.17
C SER A 712 -19.92 -7.65 31.35
N ASN A 713 -20.54 -8.30 32.35
CA ASN A 713 -19.87 -8.77 33.57
C ASN A 713 -20.42 -10.12 34.08
N GLY A 714 -20.49 -11.12 33.19
CA GLY A 714 -20.93 -12.48 33.54
C GLY A 714 -19.88 -13.27 34.35
N GLU A 715 -20.37 -14.13 35.25
CA GLU A 715 -19.56 -15.07 36.04
C GLU A 715 -18.76 -16.04 35.16
N GLU A 716 -19.26 -16.39 33.98
CA GLU A 716 -18.60 -17.27 33.02
C GLU A 716 -17.24 -16.73 32.54
N GLY A 717 -17.05 -15.40 32.55
CA GLY A 717 -15.75 -14.79 32.28
C GLY A 717 -14.67 -15.26 33.28
N HIS A 718 -15.07 -15.48 34.54
CA HIS A 718 -14.19 -15.98 35.61
C HIS A 718 -13.94 -17.49 35.53
N TYR A 719 -14.83 -18.25 34.90
CA TYR A 719 -14.57 -19.65 34.55
C TYR A 719 -13.45 -19.73 33.51
N LEU A 720 -13.52 -18.88 32.47
CA LEU A 720 -12.50 -18.85 31.41
C LEU A 720 -11.12 -18.44 31.92
N GLU A 721 -11.04 -17.46 32.82
CA GLU A 721 -9.77 -17.07 33.47
C GLU A 721 -9.04 -18.27 34.11
N ARG A 722 -9.79 -19.27 34.63
CA ARG A 722 -9.24 -20.46 35.30
C ARG A 722 -8.86 -21.59 34.36
N ILE A 723 -9.28 -21.55 33.09
CA ILE A 723 -9.10 -22.67 32.16
C ILE A 723 -8.19 -22.34 30.98
N TRP A 724 -7.77 -21.08 30.79
CA TRP A 724 -6.90 -20.68 29.67
C TRP A 724 -5.64 -21.51 29.53
N TYR A 725 -4.98 -21.86 30.64
CA TYR A 725 -3.83 -22.75 30.58
C TYR A 725 -4.22 -24.10 29.99
N HIS A 726 -5.32 -24.69 30.47
CA HIS A 726 -5.81 -25.99 30.03
C HIS A 726 -6.27 -25.99 28.57
N PHE A 727 -6.74 -24.87 28.02
CA PHE A 727 -7.10 -24.74 26.60
C PHE A 727 -5.88 -24.97 25.68
N PHE A 728 -4.67 -24.61 26.13
CA PHE A 728 -3.50 -24.52 25.27
C PHE A 728 -2.34 -25.42 25.69
N ALA A 729 -2.41 -26.03 26.89
CA ALA A 729 -1.40 -26.95 27.42
C ALA A 729 -1.31 -28.27 26.64
#